data_AF-C6HSC3-F1
#
_entry.id   AF-C6HSC3-F1
#
_cell.length_a   1.000
_cell.length_b   1.000
_cell.length_c   1.000
_cell.angle_alpha   90.00
_cell.angle_beta   90.00
_cell.angle_gamma   90.00
#
_symmetry.space_group_name_H-M   'P 1'
#
loop_
_entity.id
_entity.type
_entity.pdbx_description
1 polymer ?
#
loop_
_entity_poly.entity_id
_entity_poly.type
_entity_poly.pdbx_seq_one_letter_code
_entity_poly.pdbx_strand_id
1 'polypeptide(L)'
;MPTTTIDDIPFDLWYQIASCLDPQDYINLSFVNRQLYSLLKSDLTARKTVQLCISHTREGKLASKGKITYIEALRRVYDVREAVATAQPYSACLVAYGESFLFNQGVLCYLDEGEIRTLDVHGAAREEQVVNVGAVLLGAWRVPPDFNQGLQFSLLNYSHGIVAGLCEIAGLQPWLIVLDIREKSTAENRRLLFLKQLESSRRIFVRHNDLVLFYGTHSRFAEHGHHEWVIHGWDLVERRPLAERPVQLENFVGSEIGSSICFELHDNHFYAVSNANRFEDEEIDWTSYYICIRFPVQTPHNVEWRALWRRQHREGPIHDMWTNISLQSDDATNQPLIIESRREWSGAGSKNYRTYYMQPLSCCKTDFSKQDDLVQGKDSQTGREPHSSDESYSPGFPKYLSVRLLPDDPLTSALDGRSKPNYQPPKIRLRRNYHPEYDENELSSSMARDFIFAKTKYRTYNHSASAFIDLVNDNSESNQQIDRLRLRIGSRKRRCPIGEDGLLHPPELDNQKEPIPNSDERFESRGIKLWPPLNSHPELLSLLCPPERCGDVGATSDERSMVYSTAPATSGGKRPIILISFDPTIHLGNVRRCPVQVVVEESYIPVEIDRGDTRLGKGKRKASTEIENYSQWHVPFTLAFMPSSLPWRAIHIAGTNGKGSITGYLSALLTAAGVRCGSFTSPHLIDQWDCITIDNCVVHEPLFRQIEHNVKLRNQSLGIGATEFELLTTTAFEIFTHENVDVGIVEVGMGGRLDATNILNKSNVLVSIIAQIGHDHQAILGNTLQEIAREKAGIMKPGTPCVIDGTNEPAVLTTLEGIGWETQTPLIITNPESIMEEFPELAKIFKCLNIEPHQKANIACAVAALQQKGILPSSLPLPSLFQHIPKTPRLGRLQELSLNPLISRSQPILLDGAHNPQSARVLCSYVDRNLRKHPSSHENINNVSVTWVIAASQGKNTQELFNCMLKPGDNVAVVQFGPVDGMPWVRSVESAELLSAVSSCRSSGSDSDSTRELAQSKDFGGDIVSALEWADEVSKQGGGESGESGPLVVAGSLYLVADVLRLLQEINNKKANVQGNTVTQLCIGP
;
A
#
# COMPACT_ATOMS: atom_id res chain seq x y z
N MET A 1 -0.22 -37.16 8.52
CA MET A 1 -1.33 -37.09 7.55
C MET A 1 -0.86 -36.23 6.39
N PRO A 2 -1.17 -36.55 5.12
CA PRO A 2 -0.77 -35.69 4.02
C PRO A 2 -1.60 -34.41 4.09
N THR A 3 -0.93 -33.26 4.22
CA THR A 3 -1.53 -31.93 4.12
C THR A 3 -2.21 -31.80 2.77
N THR A 4 -3.53 -31.72 2.73
CA THR A 4 -4.31 -31.70 1.49
C THR A 4 -4.36 -30.32 0.82
N THR A 5 -4.03 -29.25 1.56
CA THR A 5 -3.93 -27.87 1.06
C THR A 5 -2.71 -27.16 1.68
N ILE A 6 -2.21 -26.12 1.00
CA ILE A 6 -1.07 -25.30 1.46
C ILE A 6 -1.35 -24.61 2.80
N ASP A 7 -2.64 -24.42 3.12
CA ASP A 7 -3.13 -23.74 4.31
C ASP A 7 -3.09 -24.61 5.59
N ASP A 8 -2.97 -25.93 5.42
CA ASP A 8 -2.89 -26.91 6.52
C ASP A 8 -1.44 -27.25 6.93
N ILE A 9 -0.45 -26.54 6.36
CA ILE A 9 0.96 -26.78 6.65
C ILE A 9 1.29 -26.30 8.08
N PRO A 10 1.92 -27.14 8.93
CA PRO A 10 2.40 -26.73 10.25
C PRO A 10 3.25 -25.46 10.20
N PHE A 11 3.11 -24.61 11.21
CA PHE A 11 3.82 -23.31 11.29
C PHE A 11 5.34 -23.45 11.07
N ASP A 12 5.98 -24.51 11.56
CA ASP A 12 7.42 -24.72 11.38
C ASP A 12 7.83 -24.91 9.91
N LEU A 13 7.03 -25.67 9.15
CA LEU A 13 7.24 -25.84 7.71
C LEU A 13 6.91 -24.56 6.96
N TRP A 14 5.84 -23.87 7.37
CA TRP A 14 5.49 -22.57 6.80
C TRP A 14 6.58 -21.52 7.03
N TYR A 15 7.18 -21.49 8.21
CA TYR A 15 8.30 -20.61 8.54
C TYR A 15 9.49 -20.88 7.60
N GLN A 16 9.80 -22.13 7.29
CA GLN A 16 10.85 -22.47 6.30
C GLN A 16 10.47 -22.00 4.89
N ILE A 17 9.23 -22.21 4.46
CA ILE A 17 8.75 -21.75 3.15
C ILE A 17 8.85 -20.22 3.06
N ALA A 18 8.30 -19.50 4.03
CA ALA A 18 8.31 -18.05 4.08
C ALA A 18 9.73 -17.48 4.06
N SER A 19 10.69 -18.19 4.69
CA SER A 19 12.11 -17.82 4.69
C SER A 19 12.79 -17.92 3.33
N CYS A 20 12.20 -18.66 2.38
CA CYS A 20 12.70 -18.81 1.01
C CYS A 20 12.03 -17.83 0.02
N LEU A 21 11.01 -17.08 0.45
CA LEU A 21 10.33 -16.09 -0.38
C LEU A 21 11.10 -14.78 -0.36
N ASP A 22 11.21 -14.13 -1.51
CA ASP A 22 11.67 -12.75 -1.58
C ASP A 22 10.55 -11.78 -1.16
N PRO A 23 10.82 -10.46 -0.97
CA PRO A 23 9.79 -9.52 -0.55
C PRO A 23 8.57 -9.45 -1.49
N GLN A 24 8.76 -9.64 -2.79
CA GLN A 24 7.71 -9.55 -3.79
C GLN A 24 6.79 -10.77 -3.70
N ASP A 25 7.39 -11.96 -3.70
CA ASP A 25 6.69 -13.24 -3.56
C ASP A 25 6.00 -13.35 -2.21
N TYR A 26 6.66 -12.90 -1.13
CA TYR A 26 6.10 -12.90 0.22
C TYR A 26 4.80 -12.09 0.30
N ILE A 27 4.80 -10.87 -0.23
CA ILE A 27 3.63 -10.00 -0.20
C ILE A 27 2.55 -10.49 -1.18
N ASN A 28 2.92 -10.88 -2.40
CA ASN A 28 1.96 -11.38 -3.38
C ASN A 28 1.29 -12.68 -2.92
N LEU A 29 2.03 -13.60 -2.30
CA LEU A 29 1.48 -14.82 -1.72
C LEU A 29 0.51 -14.53 -0.58
N SER A 30 0.77 -13.48 0.20
CA SER A 30 -0.15 -13.02 1.24
C SER A 30 -1.49 -12.53 0.69
N PHE A 31 -1.56 -12.15 -0.60
CA PHE A 31 -2.80 -11.73 -1.25
C PHE A 31 -3.60 -12.87 -1.89
N VAL A 32 -3.08 -14.10 -1.90
CA VAL A 32 -3.74 -15.25 -2.56
C VAL A 32 -4.98 -15.71 -1.79
N ASN A 33 -4.91 -15.82 -0.46
CA ASN A 33 -6.05 -16.15 0.39
C ASN A 33 -5.90 -15.60 1.83
N ARG A 34 -6.97 -15.68 2.64
CA ARG A 34 -6.99 -15.14 4.01
C ARG A 34 -6.14 -15.91 5.02
N GLN A 35 -5.99 -17.23 4.87
CA GLN A 35 -5.18 -18.04 5.79
C GLN A 35 -3.69 -17.74 5.61
N LEU A 36 -3.21 -17.74 4.36
CA LEU A 36 -1.86 -17.31 3.99
C LEU A 36 -1.61 -15.85 4.39
N TYR A 37 -2.59 -14.95 4.20
CA TYR A 37 -2.49 -13.57 4.70
C TYR A 37 -2.25 -13.55 6.22
N SER A 38 -3.01 -14.32 7.00
CA SER A 38 -2.84 -14.39 8.45
C SER A 38 -1.49 -14.97 8.86
N LEU A 39 -1.01 -16.01 8.16
CA LEU A 39 0.28 -16.66 8.44
C LEU A 39 1.47 -15.77 8.07
N LEU A 40 1.37 -15.01 6.97
CA LEU A 40 2.40 -14.08 6.48
C LEU A 40 2.28 -12.68 7.10
N LYS A 41 1.24 -12.40 7.89
CA LYS A 41 1.17 -11.20 8.74
C LYS A 41 2.03 -11.33 10.00
N SER A 42 2.48 -12.54 10.32
CA SER A 42 3.32 -12.80 11.49
C SER A 42 4.71 -12.16 11.34
N ASP A 43 5.09 -11.34 12.30
CA ASP A 43 6.40 -10.71 12.35
C ASP A 43 7.54 -11.75 12.44
N LEU A 44 7.25 -12.94 12.97
CA LEU A 44 8.19 -14.06 13.08
C LEU A 44 8.62 -14.58 11.70
N THR A 45 7.67 -14.79 10.78
CA THR A 45 7.98 -15.32 9.44
C THR A 45 8.62 -14.23 8.59
N ALA A 46 8.14 -12.98 8.70
CA ALA A 46 8.71 -11.83 8.00
C ALA A 46 10.17 -11.57 8.40
N ARG A 47 10.53 -11.78 9.67
CA ARG A 47 11.89 -11.55 10.18
C ARG A 47 12.97 -12.23 9.35
N LYS A 48 12.78 -13.50 8.99
CA LYS A 48 13.81 -14.26 8.28
C LYS A 48 13.98 -13.75 6.84
N THR A 49 12.89 -13.45 6.15
CA THR A 49 12.90 -12.82 4.82
C THR A 49 13.60 -11.46 4.86
N VAL A 50 13.31 -10.62 5.87
CA VAL A 50 14.01 -9.33 6.04
C VAL A 50 15.51 -9.54 6.23
N GLN A 51 15.91 -10.49 7.09
CA GLN A 51 17.31 -10.79 7.36
C GLN A 51 18.07 -11.34 6.13
N LEU A 52 17.39 -12.07 5.24
CA LEU A 52 18.00 -12.71 4.08
C LEU A 52 18.01 -11.81 2.84
N CYS A 53 16.98 -11.00 2.62
CA CYS A 53 16.76 -10.32 1.34
C CYS A 53 16.96 -8.81 1.40
N ILE A 54 16.72 -8.16 2.55
CA ILE A 54 16.69 -6.69 2.64
C ILE A 54 17.37 -6.17 3.92
N SER A 55 18.27 -6.94 4.53
CA SER A 55 18.88 -6.63 5.84
C SER A 55 19.69 -5.35 5.83
N HIS A 56 20.26 -4.96 4.68
CA HIS A 56 21.08 -3.77 4.53
C HIS A 56 20.33 -2.56 3.95
N THR A 57 19.06 -2.73 3.57
CA THR A 57 18.16 -1.62 3.24
C THR A 57 17.87 -0.74 4.45
N ARG A 58 17.35 0.47 4.22
CA ARG A 58 16.91 1.39 5.29
C ARG A 58 15.87 0.72 6.17
N GLU A 59 14.85 0.10 5.58
CA GLU A 59 13.75 -0.59 6.26
C GLU A 59 14.25 -1.78 7.07
N GLY A 60 15.12 -2.62 6.50
CA GLY A 60 15.72 -3.75 7.20
C GLY A 60 16.54 -3.33 8.42
N LYS A 61 17.30 -2.23 8.30
CA LYS A 61 18.04 -1.62 9.42
C LYS A 61 17.10 -1.03 10.48
N LEU A 62 15.99 -0.40 10.09
CA LEU A 62 14.99 0.13 11.03
C LEU A 62 14.26 -1.00 11.78
N ALA A 63 13.88 -2.07 11.08
CA ALA A 63 13.25 -3.24 11.68
C ALA A 63 14.20 -3.97 12.65
N SER A 64 15.46 -4.13 12.26
CA SER A 64 16.49 -4.74 13.13
C SER A 64 16.77 -3.92 14.39
N LYS A 65 16.54 -2.59 14.35
CA LYS A 65 16.62 -1.69 15.51
C LYS A 65 15.30 -1.60 16.30
N GLY A 66 14.26 -2.33 15.92
CA GLY A 66 12.95 -2.32 16.57
C GLY A 66 12.15 -1.02 16.39
N LYS A 67 12.50 -0.19 15.40
CA LYS A 67 11.78 1.08 15.13
C LYS A 67 10.50 0.88 14.31
N ILE A 68 10.46 -0.18 13.51
CA ILE A 68 9.31 -0.65 12.74
C ILE A 68 9.26 -2.18 12.84
N THR A 69 8.12 -2.79 12.52
CA THR A 69 8.01 -4.26 12.45
C THR A 69 8.68 -4.81 11.17
N TYR A 70 9.04 -6.09 11.16
CA TYR A 70 9.61 -6.75 9.97
C TYR A 70 8.61 -6.80 8.83
N ILE A 71 7.32 -6.99 9.12
CA ILE A 71 6.27 -6.97 8.08
C ILE A 71 6.07 -5.57 7.49
N GLU A 72 6.16 -4.51 8.30
CA GLU A 72 6.15 -3.13 7.79
C GLU A 72 7.36 -2.84 6.90
N ALA A 73 8.54 -3.37 7.27
CA ALA A 73 9.74 -3.25 6.44
C ALA A 73 9.55 -3.91 5.07
N LEU A 74 9.04 -5.14 5.01
CA LEU A 74 8.75 -5.83 3.74
C LEU A 74 7.74 -5.06 2.89
N ARG A 75 6.64 -4.59 3.49
CA ARG A 75 5.61 -3.83 2.78
C ARG A 75 6.15 -2.52 2.20
N ARG A 76 6.92 -1.75 2.96
CA ARG A 76 7.52 -0.51 2.46
C ARG A 76 8.48 -0.74 1.30
N VAL A 77 9.32 -1.78 1.39
CA VAL A 77 10.22 -2.14 0.29
C VAL A 77 9.43 -2.60 -0.94
N TYR A 78 8.37 -3.40 -0.73
CA TYR A 78 7.46 -3.81 -1.80
C TYR A 78 6.83 -2.61 -2.50
N ASP A 79 6.22 -1.68 -1.75
CA ASP A 79 5.52 -0.52 -2.31
C ASP A 79 6.45 0.34 -3.17
N VAL A 80 7.68 0.59 -2.70
CA VAL A 80 8.69 1.37 -3.44
C VAL A 80 9.15 0.62 -4.69
N ARG A 81 9.47 -0.67 -4.57
CA ARG A 81 9.93 -1.46 -5.72
C ARG A 81 8.85 -1.59 -6.79
N GLU A 82 7.59 -1.79 -6.40
CA GLU A 82 6.47 -1.84 -7.34
C GLU A 82 6.19 -0.49 -7.99
N ALA A 83 6.23 0.62 -7.23
CA ALA A 83 6.07 1.96 -7.78
C ALA A 83 7.15 2.29 -8.83
N VAL A 84 8.40 1.94 -8.55
CA VAL A 84 9.50 2.04 -9.53
C VAL A 84 9.23 1.12 -10.72
N ALA A 85 9.03 -0.18 -10.50
CA ALA A 85 8.88 -1.17 -11.56
C ALA A 85 7.71 -0.90 -12.51
N THR A 86 6.66 -0.22 -12.04
CA THR A 86 5.46 0.11 -12.83
C THR A 86 5.43 1.54 -13.36
N ALA A 87 6.47 2.36 -13.11
CA ALA A 87 6.50 3.79 -13.42
C ALA A 87 5.33 4.59 -12.82
N GLN A 88 4.99 4.30 -11.56
CA GLN A 88 3.92 4.96 -10.82
C GLN A 88 4.48 5.69 -9.61
N PRO A 89 5.12 6.87 -9.80
CA PRO A 89 5.57 7.67 -8.67
C PRO A 89 4.39 8.19 -7.86
N TYR A 90 4.53 8.23 -6.53
CA TYR A 90 3.51 8.74 -5.62
C TYR A 90 3.42 10.27 -5.62
N SER A 91 4.53 10.96 -5.93
CA SER A 91 4.54 12.42 -6.02
C SER A 91 5.61 12.94 -6.98
N ALA A 92 5.33 14.11 -7.55
CA ALA A 92 6.31 14.91 -8.27
C ALA A 92 6.15 16.38 -7.85
N CYS A 93 7.26 17.07 -7.62
CA CYS A 93 7.24 18.44 -7.13
C CYS A 93 8.49 19.22 -7.53
N LEU A 94 8.33 20.53 -7.63
CA LEU A 94 9.42 21.49 -7.74
C LEU A 94 9.90 21.80 -6.32
N VAL A 95 11.13 21.41 -6.01
CA VAL A 95 11.67 21.52 -4.64
C VAL A 95 12.39 22.85 -4.45
N ALA A 96 13.18 23.28 -5.44
CA ALA A 96 13.97 24.50 -5.36
C ALA A 96 14.30 25.05 -6.75
N TYR A 97 14.85 26.27 -6.79
CA TYR A 97 15.60 26.79 -7.91
C TYR A 97 17.06 26.95 -7.49
N GLY A 98 18.00 26.43 -8.27
CA GLY A 98 19.43 26.49 -7.94
C GLY A 98 20.33 26.52 -9.17
N GLU A 99 21.58 26.94 -9.00
CA GLU A 99 22.60 27.00 -10.05
C GLU A 99 23.11 25.60 -10.43
N SER A 100 23.28 24.75 -9.41
CA SER A 100 23.67 23.34 -9.53
C SER A 100 23.11 22.55 -8.35
N PHE A 101 23.04 21.23 -8.49
CA PHE A 101 22.56 20.34 -7.43
C PHE A 101 23.32 19.02 -7.40
N LEU A 102 23.29 18.38 -6.24
CA LEU A 102 23.69 17.01 -5.97
C LEU A 102 22.58 16.33 -5.19
N PHE A 103 22.40 15.03 -5.41
CA PHE A 103 21.50 14.24 -4.60
C PHE A 103 22.14 12.87 -4.35
N ASN A 104 22.31 12.56 -3.06
CA ASN A 104 22.92 11.32 -2.59
C ASN A 104 22.42 11.00 -1.19
N GLN A 105 22.26 9.71 -0.87
CA GLN A 105 21.75 9.21 0.43
C GLN A 105 20.41 9.85 0.84
N GLY A 106 19.51 10.13 -0.11
CA GLY A 106 18.23 10.76 0.13
C GLY A 106 18.27 12.26 0.48
N VAL A 107 19.44 12.91 0.38
CA VAL A 107 19.61 14.34 0.67
C VAL A 107 19.87 15.11 -0.61
N LEU A 108 19.06 16.14 -0.83
CA LEU A 108 19.23 17.11 -1.91
C LEU A 108 20.13 18.25 -1.42
N CYS A 109 21.23 18.49 -2.10
CA CYS A 109 22.14 19.60 -1.88
C CYS A 109 22.15 20.49 -3.12
N TYR A 110 21.92 21.79 -3.01
CA TYR A 110 21.95 22.70 -4.15
C TYR A 110 22.59 24.03 -3.81
N LEU A 111 23.14 24.68 -4.84
CA LEU A 111 23.80 25.98 -4.74
C LEU A 111 22.83 27.09 -5.16
N ASP A 112 22.73 28.11 -4.33
CA ASP A 112 21.92 29.30 -4.60
C ASP A 112 22.65 30.56 -4.12
N GLU A 113 23.11 31.42 -5.04
CA GLU A 113 23.76 32.70 -4.72
C GLU A 113 24.94 32.58 -3.72
N GLY A 114 25.77 31.54 -3.89
CA GLY A 114 26.91 31.27 -3.00
C GLY A 114 26.54 30.63 -1.65
N GLU A 115 25.28 30.24 -1.46
CA GLU A 115 24.81 29.43 -0.33
C GLU A 115 24.62 27.96 -0.74
N ILE A 116 25.16 27.05 0.07
CA ILE A 116 24.87 25.63 -0.02
C ILE A 116 23.64 25.35 0.83
N ARG A 117 22.59 24.84 0.20
CA ARG A 117 21.34 24.46 0.84
C ARG A 117 21.20 22.95 0.81
N THR A 118 20.88 22.34 1.94
CA THR A 118 20.67 20.88 2.03
C THR A 118 19.30 20.57 2.63
N LEU A 119 18.61 19.61 2.01
CA LEU A 119 17.29 19.12 2.38
C LEU A 119 17.30 17.59 2.42
N ASP A 120 17.02 17.00 3.59
CA ASP A 120 16.83 15.56 3.73
C ASP A 120 15.43 15.16 3.26
N VAL A 121 15.35 14.71 2.00
CA VAL A 121 14.09 14.36 1.31
C VAL A 121 13.50 13.07 1.86
N HIS A 122 14.37 12.11 2.23
CA HIS A 122 13.97 10.80 2.72
C HIS A 122 13.61 10.80 4.22
N GLY A 123 14.12 11.75 4.99
CA GLY A 123 13.97 11.84 6.43
C GLY A 123 12.80 12.69 6.93
N ALA A 124 12.88 13.06 8.22
CA ALA A 124 11.86 13.84 8.92
C ALA A 124 12.17 15.35 8.93
N ALA A 125 13.30 15.78 8.37
CA ALA A 125 13.70 17.18 8.38
C ALA A 125 12.80 17.98 7.45
N ARG A 126 12.04 18.93 8.02
CA ARG A 126 11.19 19.86 7.27
C ARG A 126 11.87 21.20 7.01
N GLU A 127 13.14 21.32 7.39
CA GLU A 127 13.91 22.56 7.36
C GLU A 127 15.19 22.33 6.56
N GLU A 128 15.52 23.30 5.71
CA GLU A 128 16.77 23.34 4.97
C GLU A 128 17.91 23.82 5.87
N GLN A 129 19.07 23.17 5.75
CA GLN A 129 20.31 23.71 6.33
C GLN A 129 20.99 24.57 5.28
N VAL A 130 21.23 25.83 5.63
CA VAL A 130 21.82 26.84 4.73
C VAL A 130 23.22 27.23 5.22
N VAL A 131 24.20 27.17 4.33
CA VAL A 131 25.60 27.49 4.61
C VAL A 131 26.12 28.48 3.56
N ASN A 132 26.41 29.71 3.97
CA ASN A 132 27.07 30.68 3.11
C ASN A 132 28.57 30.35 2.95
N VAL A 133 29.00 30.02 1.74
CA VAL A 133 30.38 29.56 1.47
C VAL A 133 31.38 30.68 1.72
N GLY A 134 31.09 31.90 1.24
CA GLY A 134 31.97 33.06 1.42
C GLY A 134 32.21 33.39 2.89
N ALA A 135 31.17 33.37 3.72
CA ALA A 135 31.28 33.63 5.16
C ALA A 135 32.15 32.59 5.89
N VAL A 136 32.04 31.30 5.52
CA VAL A 136 32.88 30.24 6.08
C VAL A 136 34.34 30.42 5.70
N LEU A 137 34.62 30.85 4.46
CA LEU A 137 35.99 31.08 3.98
C LEU A 137 36.61 32.36 4.58
N LEU A 138 35.85 33.45 4.72
CA LEU A 138 36.31 34.68 5.36
C LEU A 138 36.67 34.50 6.85
N GLY A 139 35.95 33.61 7.55
CA GLY A 139 36.24 33.25 8.93
C GLY A 139 37.51 32.39 9.09
N ALA A 140 38.07 31.87 8.00
CA ALA A 140 39.17 30.92 8.03
C ALA A 140 40.54 31.59 7.82
N TRP A 141 41.41 31.56 8.84
CA TRP A 141 42.78 32.08 8.77
C TRP A 141 43.68 31.43 7.70
N ARG A 142 43.24 30.34 7.06
CA ARG A 142 44.00 29.57 6.06
C ARG A 142 43.65 29.93 4.61
N VAL A 143 42.77 30.91 4.38
CA VAL A 143 42.31 31.29 3.04
C VAL A 143 43.16 32.45 2.50
N PRO A 144 43.66 32.37 1.25
CA PRO A 144 44.37 33.48 0.62
C PRO A 144 43.52 34.77 0.55
N PRO A 145 44.12 35.97 0.69
CA PRO A 145 43.41 37.25 0.65
C PRO A 145 42.69 37.51 -0.69
N ASP A 146 43.05 36.78 -1.75
CA ASP A 146 42.51 36.91 -3.12
C ASP A 146 41.11 36.30 -3.30
N PHE A 147 40.55 35.63 -2.28
CA PHE A 147 39.20 35.02 -2.32
C PHE A 147 38.04 36.03 -2.37
N ASN A 148 38.30 37.34 -2.36
CA ASN A 148 37.26 38.37 -2.20
C ASN A 148 36.48 38.76 -3.48
N GLN A 149 36.81 38.24 -4.67
CA GLN A 149 36.13 38.62 -5.91
C GLN A 149 35.94 37.42 -6.86
N GLY A 150 34.69 37.15 -7.27
CA GLY A 150 34.38 36.25 -8.38
C GLY A 150 34.56 34.74 -8.11
N LEU A 151 34.22 34.27 -6.92
CA LEU A 151 34.26 32.84 -6.56
C LEU A 151 33.14 32.07 -7.28
N GLN A 152 33.51 31.08 -8.08
CA GLN A 152 32.58 30.09 -8.64
C GLN A 152 32.73 28.77 -7.90
N PHE A 153 31.64 28.31 -7.27
CA PHE A 153 31.62 27.04 -6.55
C PHE A 153 30.87 25.98 -7.35
N SER A 154 31.41 24.77 -7.44
CA SER A 154 30.73 23.61 -8.02
C SER A 154 30.68 22.45 -7.05
N LEU A 155 29.51 21.83 -6.93
CA LEU A 155 29.28 20.71 -6.03
C LEU A 155 29.84 19.43 -6.64
N LEU A 156 30.66 18.67 -5.89
CA LEU A 156 31.30 17.42 -6.37
C LEU A 156 30.77 16.16 -5.70
N ASN A 157 30.52 16.18 -4.38
CA ASN A 157 29.96 15.05 -3.65
C ASN A 157 29.27 15.50 -2.35
N TYR A 158 28.25 14.76 -1.94
CA TYR A 158 27.62 14.83 -0.62
C TYR A 158 27.60 13.44 0.02
N SER A 159 27.98 13.33 1.29
CA SER A 159 27.94 12.08 2.05
C SER A 159 27.99 12.36 3.55
N HIS A 160 27.14 11.70 4.35
CA HIS A 160 27.11 11.77 5.82
C HIS A 160 27.04 13.20 6.42
N GLY A 161 26.37 14.14 5.74
CA GLY A 161 26.25 15.54 6.18
C GLY A 161 27.44 16.44 5.82
N ILE A 162 28.36 15.93 5.01
CA ILE A 162 29.53 16.66 4.52
C ILE A 162 29.36 16.91 3.01
N VAL A 163 29.72 18.11 2.57
CA VAL A 163 29.72 18.52 1.14
C VAL A 163 31.15 18.79 0.70
N ALA A 164 31.54 18.19 -0.42
CA ALA A 164 32.77 18.52 -1.12
C ALA A 164 32.46 19.27 -2.41
N GLY A 165 33.21 20.34 -2.68
CA GLY A 165 33.06 21.13 -3.91
C GLY A 165 34.36 21.77 -4.37
N LEU A 166 34.37 22.13 -5.65
CA LEU A 166 35.47 22.87 -6.29
C LEU A 166 35.16 24.36 -6.23
N CYS A 167 36.16 25.14 -5.86
CA CYS A 167 36.10 26.59 -5.90
C CYS A 167 37.09 27.10 -6.93
N GLU A 168 36.60 27.77 -7.95
CA GLU A 168 37.38 28.35 -9.03
C GLU A 168 37.40 29.86 -8.88
N ILE A 169 38.59 30.45 -8.99
CA ILE A 169 38.80 31.90 -9.00
C ILE A 169 39.42 32.22 -10.35
N ALA A 170 38.88 33.22 -11.05
CA ALA A 170 39.33 33.58 -12.38
C ALA A 170 40.86 33.83 -12.42
N GLY A 171 41.58 33.03 -13.22
CA GLY A 171 43.02 33.14 -13.41
C GLY A 171 43.89 32.41 -12.38
N LEU A 172 43.32 31.73 -11.39
CA LEU A 172 44.04 30.94 -10.39
C LEU A 172 43.74 29.44 -10.51
N GLN A 173 44.62 28.62 -9.90
CA GLN A 173 44.37 27.18 -9.77
C GLN A 173 43.16 26.91 -8.86
N PRO A 174 42.36 25.87 -9.16
CA PRO A 174 41.13 25.58 -8.44
C PRO A 174 41.42 24.99 -7.05
N TRP A 175 40.51 25.23 -6.12
CA TRP A 175 40.59 24.77 -4.74
C TRP A 175 39.54 23.70 -4.45
N LEU A 176 39.95 22.60 -3.84
CA LEU A 176 39.03 21.61 -3.27
C LEU A 176 38.68 22.00 -1.83
N ILE A 177 37.38 22.13 -1.57
CA ILE A 177 36.83 22.55 -0.28
C ILE A 177 35.87 21.48 0.23
N VAL A 178 35.98 21.12 1.51
CA VAL A 178 35.09 20.15 2.16
C VAL A 178 34.54 20.77 3.43
N LEU A 179 33.22 20.79 3.53
CA LEU A 179 32.45 21.48 4.57
C LEU A 179 31.55 20.51 5.31
N ASP A 180 31.54 20.56 6.64
CA ASP A 180 30.54 19.87 7.47
C ASP A 180 29.28 20.74 7.58
N ILE A 181 28.18 20.34 6.94
CA ILE A 181 26.95 21.13 6.94
C ILE A 181 26.24 21.07 8.30
N ARG A 182 26.51 20.04 9.11
CA ARG A 182 25.85 19.79 10.40
C ARG A 182 26.32 20.73 11.51
N GLU A 183 27.56 21.21 11.42
CA GLU A 183 28.18 22.08 12.43
C GLU A 183 27.51 23.46 12.40
N LYS A 184 27.01 23.94 13.55
CA LYS A 184 26.28 25.23 13.64
C LYS A 184 27.18 26.42 13.99
N SER A 185 28.39 26.17 14.50
CA SER A 185 29.32 27.22 14.88
C SER A 185 30.17 27.71 13.71
N THR A 186 30.12 29.02 13.44
CA THR A 186 31.05 29.71 12.51
C THR A 186 32.28 30.28 13.22
N ALA A 187 32.26 30.37 14.56
CA ALA A 187 33.23 31.14 15.34
C ALA A 187 34.60 30.44 15.55
N GLU A 188 34.68 29.13 15.36
CA GLU A 188 35.93 28.35 15.57
C GLU A 188 36.43 27.62 14.32
N ASN A 189 35.93 27.97 13.14
CA ASN A 189 36.39 27.37 11.87
C ASN A 189 36.24 25.83 11.79
N ARG A 190 35.38 25.26 12.64
CA ARG A 190 35.14 23.80 12.73
C ARG A 190 34.44 23.25 11.49
N ARG A 191 33.66 24.10 10.81
CA ARG A 191 32.90 23.77 9.61
C ARG A 191 33.78 23.42 8.40
N LEU A 192 34.94 24.06 8.26
CA LEU A 192 35.89 23.78 7.19
C LEU A 192 36.77 22.57 7.59
N LEU A 193 36.52 21.41 6.96
CA LEU A 193 37.23 20.17 7.25
C LEU A 193 38.51 20.03 6.44
N PHE A 194 38.47 20.44 5.17
CA PHE A 194 39.58 20.33 4.25
C PHE A 194 39.57 21.48 3.24
N LEU A 195 40.77 22.01 2.97
CA LEU A 195 41.01 23.07 1.99
C LEU A 195 42.36 22.80 1.32
N LYS A 196 42.36 22.58 0.01
CA LYS A 196 43.58 22.29 -0.74
C LYS A 196 43.54 22.87 -2.15
N GLN A 197 44.59 23.60 -2.51
CA GLN A 197 44.81 24.01 -3.90
C GLN A 197 45.22 22.79 -4.73
N LEU A 198 44.56 22.59 -5.86
CA LEU A 198 44.81 21.46 -6.76
C LEU A 198 45.85 21.84 -7.82
N GLU A 199 46.70 20.87 -8.16
CA GLU A 199 47.64 21.00 -9.29
C GLU A 199 46.93 20.89 -10.65
N SER A 200 45.78 20.21 -10.66
CA SER A 200 44.92 20.03 -11.83
C SER A 200 43.50 19.72 -11.39
N SER A 201 42.49 20.16 -12.13
CA SER A 201 41.09 19.72 -11.99
C SER A 201 40.66 18.73 -13.08
N ARG A 202 41.61 18.24 -13.90
CA ARG A 202 41.31 17.37 -15.03
C ARG A 202 40.66 16.07 -14.55
N ARG A 203 39.36 15.94 -14.87
CA ARG A 203 38.52 14.78 -14.54
C ARG A 203 38.59 14.41 -13.05
N ILE A 204 38.45 15.43 -12.20
CA ILE A 204 38.46 15.24 -10.75
C ILE A 204 37.31 14.32 -10.31
N PHE A 205 37.59 13.42 -9.37
CA PHE A 205 36.56 12.75 -8.57
C PHE A 205 36.78 13.03 -7.09
N VAL A 206 35.70 12.95 -6.32
CA VAL A 206 35.74 13.01 -4.86
C VAL A 206 34.81 11.94 -4.29
N ARG A 207 35.31 11.16 -3.33
CA ARG A 207 34.55 10.18 -2.54
C ARG A 207 34.92 10.34 -1.07
N HIS A 208 33.94 10.42 -0.20
CA HIS A 208 34.18 10.54 1.23
C HIS A 208 33.03 9.92 2.04
N ASN A 209 33.32 9.65 3.31
CA ASN A 209 32.33 9.42 4.36
C ASN A 209 32.56 10.46 5.47
N ASP A 210 32.12 10.17 6.69
CA ASP A 210 32.33 11.01 7.88
C ASP A 210 33.74 10.90 8.48
N LEU A 211 34.56 9.95 8.03
CA LEU A 211 35.90 9.67 8.56
C LEU A 211 37.02 10.06 7.59
N VAL A 212 36.85 9.77 6.30
CA VAL A 212 37.92 9.90 5.30
C VAL A 212 37.43 10.53 4.01
N LEU A 213 38.37 11.19 3.33
CA LEU A 213 38.21 11.82 2.03
C LEU A 213 39.24 11.25 1.05
N PHE A 214 38.77 10.78 -0.09
CA PHE A 214 39.59 10.47 -1.26
C PHE A 214 39.21 11.39 -2.41
N TYR A 215 40.21 12.01 -3.02
CA TYR A 215 40.04 12.76 -4.26
C TYR A 215 41.16 12.38 -5.22
N GLY A 216 40.88 12.42 -6.52
CA GLY A 216 41.87 12.09 -7.51
C GLY A 216 41.66 12.80 -8.83
N THR A 217 42.74 12.89 -9.60
CA THR A 217 42.77 13.60 -10.90
C THR A 217 43.48 12.73 -11.93
N HIS A 218 43.07 12.84 -13.19
CA HIS A 218 43.70 12.15 -14.31
C HIS A 218 44.73 13.06 -14.97
N SER A 219 45.85 13.28 -14.27
CA SER A 219 46.79 14.37 -14.56
C SER A 219 48.23 13.92 -14.74
N ARG A 220 48.70 12.87 -14.05
CA ARG A 220 50.09 12.40 -14.15
C ARG A 220 50.36 11.84 -15.54
N PHE A 221 51.35 12.36 -16.25
CA PHE A 221 51.75 11.82 -17.55
C PHE A 221 52.80 10.72 -17.34
N ALA A 222 52.51 9.50 -17.80
CA ALA A 222 53.38 8.34 -17.66
C ALA A 222 54.30 8.13 -18.88
N GLU A 223 55.30 7.26 -18.74
CA GLU A 223 56.29 6.95 -19.78
C GLU A 223 55.65 6.37 -21.06
N HIS A 224 54.52 5.67 -20.92
CA HIS A 224 53.75 5.11 -22.03
C HIS A 224 52.87 6.15 -22.76
N GLY A 225 53.07 7.45 -22.54
CA GLY A 225 52.43 8.52 -23.30
C GLY A 225 50.95 8.81 -22.95
N HIS A 226 50.41 8.16 -21.91
CA HIS A 226 49.05 8.39 -21.43
C HIS A 226 49.04 9.01 -20.03
N HIS A 227 47.93 9.66 -19.68
CA HIS A 227 47.75 10.15 -18.33
C HIS A 227 47.24 9.03 -17.41
N GLU A 228 47.62 9.10 -16.14
CA GLU A 228 47.27 8.16 -15.09
C GLU A 228 46.53 8.85 -13.94
N TRP A 229 45.78 8.04 -13.19
CA TRP A 229 45.04 8.50 -12.01
C TRP A 229 45.98 8.66 -10.81
N VAL A 230 45.95 9.84 -10.21
CA VAL A 230 46.63 10.15 -8.95
C VAL A 230 45.57 10.39 -7.89
N ILE A 231 45.62 9.59 -6.83
CA ILE A 231 44.61 9.56 -5.77
C ILE A 231 45.25 9.99 -4.44
N HIS A 232 44.63 10.95 -3.80
CA HIS A 232 45.02 11.47 -2.50
C HIS A 232 44.00 11.03 -1.46
N GLY A 233 44.48 10.60 -0.29
CA GLY A 233 43.67 10.24 0.87
C GLY A 233 43.91 11.19 2.04
N TRP A 234 42.84 11.56 2.73
CA TRP A 234 42.85 12.47 3.86
C TRP A 234 41.97 11.98 5.00
N ASP A 235 42.47 12.06 6.23
CA ASP A 235 41.71 11.77 7.45
C ASP A 235 40.98 13.06 7.87
N LEU A 236 39.65 13.03 7.87
CA LEU A 236 38.83 14.20 8.20
C LEU A 236 38.79 14.48 9.71
N VAL A 237 39.06 13.47 10.54
CA VAL A 237 39.04 13.57 12.01
C VAL A 237 40.37 14.12 12.51
N GLU A 238 41.47 13.46 12.16
CA GLU A 238 42.83 13.84 12.56
C GLU A 238 43.40 14.98 11.71
N ARG A 239 42.70 15.36 10.62
CA ARG A 239 43.06 16.44 9.69
C ARG A 239 44.48 16.33 9.15
N ARG A 240 44.85 15.12 8.74
CA ARG A 240 46.18 14.77 8.21
C ARG A 240 46.07 13.91 6.95
N PRO A 241 47.09 13.90 6.08
CA PRO A 241 47.10 12.99 4.94
C PRO A 241 47.18 11.53 5.42
N LEU A 242 46.46 10.63 4.74
CA LEU A 242 46.49 9.18 5.04
C LEU A 242 47.79 8.52 4.57
N ALA A 243 48.50 9.14 3.63
CA ALA A 243 49.78 8.68 3.11
C ALA A 243 50.66 9.88 2.73
N GLU A 244 51.99 9.72 2.85
CA GLU A 244 52.94 10.78 2.50
C GLU A 244 52.94 11.12 1.01
N ARG A 245 52.74 10.10 0.16
CA ARG A 245 52.67 10.23 -1.29
C ARG A 245 51.27 9.84 -1.79
N PRO A 246 50.78 10.45 -2.88
CA PRO A 246 49.54 9.98 -3.48
C PRO A 246 49.70 8.59 -4.08
N VAL A 247 48.58 7.86 -4.16
CA VAL A 247 48.50 6.57 -4.85
C VAL A 247 48.37 6.84 -6.34
N GLN A 248 49.37 6.45 -7.11
CA GLN A 248 49.33 6.49 -8.58
C GLN A 248 48.85 5.12 -9.08
N LEU A 249 47.78 5.10 -9.86
CA LEU A 249 47.27 3.87 -10.46
C LEU A 249 48.01 3.61 -11.79
N GLU A 250 49.21 3.04 -11.68
CA GLU A 250 50.06 2.73 -12.82
C GLU A 250 49.39 1.73 -13.77
N ASN A 251 49.44 1.99 -15.08
CA ASN A 251 48.84 1.17 -16.14
C ASN A 251 47.32 0.93 -16.02
N PHE A 252 46.59 1.71 -15.20
CA PHE A 252 45.15 1.56 -15.04
C PHE A 252 44.40 2.35 -16.12
N VAL A 253 43.85 1.63 -17.10
CA VAL A 253 43.18 2.22 -18.27
C VAL A 253 41.77 2.68 -17.93
N GLY A 254 41.25 3.65 -18.68
CA GLY A 254 39.93 4.23 -18.48
C GLY A 254 40.07 5.63 -17.91
N SER A 255 39.36 6.56 -18.54
CA SER A 255 39.57 7.97 -18.27
C SER A 255 38.26 8.74 -18.09
N GLU A 256 37.13 8.25 -18.61
CA GLU A 256 35.81 8.88 -18.50
C GLU A 256 35.01 8.26 -17.36
N ILE A 257 34.84 9.02 -16.27
CA ILE A 257 34.09 8.58 -15.09
C ILE A 257 32.63 8.31 -15.46
N GLY A 258 32.11 7.16 -15.04
CA GLY A 258 30.76 6.70 -15.33
C GLY A 258 30.58 6.05 -16.70
N SER A 259 31.58 6.09 -17.58
CA SER A 259 31.57 5.46 -18.90
C SER A 259 32.61 4.34 -19.00
N SER A 260 33.89 4.71 -18.81
CA SER A 260 35.01 3.77 -18.88
C SER A 260 35.53 3.31 -17.51
N ILE A 261 35.25 4.09 -16.46
CA ILE A 261 35.79 3.89 -15.11
C ILE A 261 34.80 4.40 -14.04
N CYS A 262 34.76 3.78 -12.88
CA CYS A 262 34.06 4.32 -11.71
C CYS A 262 34.88 4.14 -10.43
N PHE A 263 34.63 5.02 -9.45
CA PHE A 263 35.29 5.03 -8.15
C PHE A 263 34.24 5.02 -7.06
N GLU A 264 34.44 4.22 -6.01
CA GLU A 264 33.52 4.16 -4.89
C GLU A 264 34.21 3.85 -3.57
N LEU A 265 33.68 4.40 -2.47
CA LEU A 265 34.06 4.00 -1.13
C LEU A 265 33.01 3.03 -0.60
N HIS A 266 33.43 1.83 -0.24
CA HIS A 266 32.53 0.82 0.29
C HIS A 266 33.19 0.12 1.49
N ASP A 267 32.48 0.10 2.62
CA ASP A 267 33.01 -0.29 3.93
C ASP A 267 34.33 0.44 4.23
N ASN A 268 35.41 -0.31 4.53
CA ASN A 268 36.73 0.24 4.87
C ASN A 268 37.72 0.17 3.69
N HIS A 269 37.22 0.15 2.45
CA HIS A 269 38.04 0.05 1.23
C HIS A 269 37.62 1.08 0.18
N PHE A 270 38.61 1.53 -0.59
CA PHE A 270 38.41 2.26 -1.82
C PHE A 270 38.40 1.29 -3.00
N TYR A 271 37.51 1.52 -3.96
CA TYR A 271 37.38 0.73 -5.19
C TYR A 271 37.52 1.62 -6.42
N ALA A 272 38.22 1.11 -7.43
CA ALA A 272 38.25 1.64 -8.78
C ALA A 272 37.99 0.50 -9.76
N VAL A 273 37.02 0.66 -10.66
CA VAL A 273 36.68 -0.37 -11.65
C VAL A 273 36.70 0.23 -13.03
N SER A 274 37.43 -0.40 -13.95
CA SER A 274 37.52 -0.03 -15.35
C SER A 274 36.98 -1.14 -16.24
N ASN A 275 36.30 -0.77 -17.33
CA ASN A 275 35.87 -1.68 -18.39
C ASN A 275 36.67 -1.50 -19.69
N ALA A 276 37.69 -0.62 -19.68
CA ALA A 276 38.56 -0.36 -20.81
C ALA A 276 39.68 -1.41 -20.89
N ASN A 277 40.06 -1.76 -22.12
CA ASN A 277 41.20 -2.63 -22.41
C ASN A 277 42.51 -1.82 -22.46
N ARG A 278 43.60 -2.42 -22.94
CA ARG A 278 44.96 -1.87 -22.85
C ARG A 278 45.12 -0.56 -23.63
N PHE A 279 46.17 0.20 -23.31
CA PHE A 279 46.51 1.46 -23.97
C PHE A 279 46.94 1.27 -25.46
N GLU A 280 47.39 0.07 -25.83
CA GLU A 280 47.92 -0.30 -27.16
C GLU A 280 47.04 -1.36 -27.86
N ASP A 281 45.82 -1.01 -28.26
CA ASP A 281 44.95 -1.93 -29.01
C ASP A 281 45.02 -1.62 -30.53
N GLU A 282 46.11 -1.99 -31.20
CA GLU A 282 46.10 -2.19 -32.67
C GLU A 282 45.48 -3.55 -33.05
N GLU A 283 45.41 -4.51 -32.10
CA GLU A 283 44.73 -5.81 -32.26
C GLU A 283 43.47 -5.92 -31.41
N ILE A 284 42.43 -6.57 -31.96
CA ILE A 284 41.19 -6.88 -31.23
C ILE A 284 41.49 -7.94 -30.17
N ASP A 285 41.47 -7.54 -28.89
CA ASP A 285 41.45 -8.46 -27.75
C ASP A 285 40.15 -9.28 -27.75
N TRP A 286 40.26 -10.61 -27.87
CA TRP A 286 39.10 -11.50 -28.04
C TRP A 286 38.26 -11.58 -26.75
N THR A 287 38.90 -11.43 -25.59
CA THR A 287 38.24 -11.44 -24.27
C THR A 287 38.46 -10.12 -23.57
N SER A 288 37.40 -9.44 -23.15
CA SER A 288 37.50 -8.22 -22.34
C SER A 288 37.28 -8.52 -20.86
N TYR A 289 37.91 -7.74 -19.99
CA TYR A 289 37.85 -7.89 -18.54
C TYR A 289 37.42 -6.58 -17.88
N TYR A 290 36.79 -6.67 -16.71
CA TYR A 290 36.77 -5.57 -15.76
C TYR A 290 38.06 -5.60 -14.97
N ILE A 291 38.80 -4.50 -14.95
CA ILE A 291 39.96 -4.34 -14.09
C ILE A 291 39.49 -3.66 -12.81
N CYS A 292 39.53 -4.40 -11.71
CA CYS A 292 39.07 -3.95 -10.41
C CYS A 292 40.28 -3.75 -9.51
N ILE A 293 40.44 -2.54 -9.00
CA ILE A 293 41.44 -2.17 -8.01
C ILE A 293 40.75 -1.89 -6.69
N ARG A 294 41.33 -2.33 -5.59
CA ARG A 294 40.94 -1.90 -4.25
C ARG A 294 42.14 -1.69 -3.33
N PHE A 295 41.98 -0.86 -2.32
CA PHE A 295 42.94 -0.77 -1.22
C PHE A 295 42.22 -0.42 0.09
N PRO A 296 42.74 -0.87 1.25
CA PRO A 296 42.20 -0.48 2.54
C PRO A 296 42.39 1.02 2.77
N VAL A 297 41.38 1.68 3.34
CA VAL A 297 41.38 3.13 3.62
C VAL A 297 42.58 3.54 4.49
N GLN A 298 42.96 2.72 5.46
CA GLN A 298 44.05 2.99 6.41
C GLN A 298 45.45 2.82 5.79
N THR A 299 45.57 2.06 4.70
CA THR A 299 46.85 1.79 4.03
C THR A 299 46.69 1.93 2.51
N PRO A 300 46.54 3.16 1.98
CA PRO A 300 46.18 3.40 0.57
C PRO A 300 47.18 2.83 -0.46
N HIS A 301 48.44 2.65 -0.08
CA HIS A 301 49.47 2.06 -0.95
C HIS A 301 49.40 0.53 -1.06
N ASN A 302 48.61 -0.15 -0.23
CA ASN A 302 48.40 -1.59 -0.34
C ASN A 302 47.33 -1.88 -1.40
N VAL A 303 47.71 -1.69 -2.65
CA VAL A 303 46.84 -1.80 -3.82
C VAL A 303 46.71 -3.27 -4.24
N GLU A 304 45.49 -3.79 -4.18
CA GLU A 304 45.11 -5.09 -4.72
C GLU A 304 44.39 -4.90 -6.06
N TRP A 305 44.64 -5.79 -7.03
CA TRP A 305 43.95 -5.75 -8.31
C TRP A 305 43.44 -7.13 -8.71
N ARG A 306 42.39 -7.16 -9.52
CA ARG A 306 41.85 -8.38 -10.12
C ARG A 306 41.21 -8.09 -11.47
N ALA A 307 41.40 -9.00 -12.42
CA ALA A 307 40.65 -9.02 -13.67
C ALA A 307 39.43 -9.95 -13.52
N LEU A 308 38.23 -9.42 -13.77
CA LEU A 308 36.98 -10.19 -13.83
C LEU A 308 36.54 -10.32 -15.29
N TRP A 309 36.07 -11.50 -15.70
CA TRP A 309 35.59 -11.69 -17.06
C TRP A 309 34.41 -10.75 -17.34
N ARG A 310 34.50 -9.95 -18.40
CA ARG A 310 33.45 -9.00 -18.81
C ARG A 310 32.64 -9.54 -19.97
N ARG A 311 33.31 -9.85 -21.09
CA ARG A 311 32.66 -10.31 -22.33
C ARG A 311 33.60 -11.03 -23.28
N GLN A 312 33.03 -11.79 -24.20
CA GLN A 312 33.67 -12.26 -25.42
C GLN A 312 33.36 -11.35 -26.59
N HIS A 313 34.34 -11.13 -27.48
CA HIS A 313 34.14 -10.39 -28.73
C HIS A 313 33.04 -11.04 -29.63
N ARG A 314 32.79 -12.35 -29.50
CA ARG A 314 31.74 -13.09 -30.23
C ARG A 314 30.33 -12.61 -29.91
N GLU A 315 30.16 -11.91 -28.79
CA GLU A 315 28.87 -11.31 -28.40
C GLU A 315 28.51 -10.10 -29.28
N GLY A 316 29.42 -9.66 -30.17
CA GLY A 316 29.18 -8.62 -31.16
C GLY A 316 29.84 -7.28 -30.81
N PRO A 317 29.80 -6.31 -31.73
CA PRO A 317 30.29 -4.96 -31.45
C PRO A 317 29.43 -4.26 -30.38
N ILE A 318 29.99 -3.23 -29.73
CA ILE A 318 29.31 -2.40 -28.73
C ILE A 318 29.25 -0.95 -29.21
N HIS A 319 28.18 -0.26 -28.85
CA HIS A 319 28.05 1.17 -29.10
C HIS A 319 28.53 1.95 -27.87
N ASP A 320 29.79 2.41 -27.88
CA ASP A 320 30.46 2.97 -26.70
C ASP A 320 29.75 4.17 -26.06
N MET A 321 29.06 5.01 -26.84
CA MET A 321 28.28 6.14 -26.30
C MET A 321 27.19 5.71 -25.29
N TRP A 322 26.68 4.48 -25.42
CA TRP A 322 25.66 3.96 -24.51
C TRP A 322 26.25 3.29 -23.27
N THR A 323 27.57 3.04 -23.26
CA THR A 323 28.24 2.44 -22.13
C THR A 323 28.07 3.31 -20.89
N ASN A 324 27.76 2.66 -19.77
CA ASN A 324 27.68 3.29 -18.46
C ASN A 324 28.11 2.27 -17.42
N ILE A 325 28.97 2.65 -16.49
CA ILE A 325 29.47 1.77 -15.43
C ILE A 325 29.36 2.44 -14.06
N SER A 326 28.86 1.70 -13.09
CA SER A 326 28.74 2.15 -11.69
C SER A 326 28.93 1.00 -10.72
N LEU A 327 29.15 1.35 -9.44
CA LEU A 327 29.14 0.42 -8.32
C LEU A 327 27.90 0.68 -7.48
N GLN A 328 27.12 -0.36 -7.24
CA GLN A 328 25.99 -0.35 -6.31
C GLN A 328 26.19 -1.41 -5.23
N SER A 329 25.41 -1.35 -4.15
CA SER A 329 25.47 -2.35 -3.07
C SER A 329 24.28 -3.30 -3.18
N ASP A 330 24.52 -4.59 -2.96
CA ASP A 330 23.46 -5.58 -2.89
C ASP A 330 22.66 -5.45 -1.57
N ASP A 331 21.33 -5.35 -1.67
CA ASP A 331 20.42 -5.11 -0.53
C ASP A 331 20.46 -6.20 0.56
N ALA A 332 20.83 -7.43 0.17
CA ALA A 332 20.84 -8.61 1.02
C ALA A 332 22.20 -8.85 1.68
N THR A 333 23.29 -8.61 0.95
CA THR A 333 24.66 -8.99 1.36
C THR A 333 25.58 -7.80 1.60
N ASN A 334 25.16 -6.59 1.22
CA ASN A 334 26.00 -5.38 1.20
C ASN A 334 27.29 -5.57 0.42
N GLN A 335 27.29 -6.42 -0.61
CA GLN A 335 28.47 -6.61 -1.45
C GLN A 335 28.43 -5.64 -2.62
N PRO A 336 29.58 -5.07 -3.02
CA PRO A 336 29.63 -4.20 -4.18
C PRO A 336 29.34 -5.00 -5.46
N LEU A 337 28.52 -4.42 -6.32
CA LEU A 337 28.03 -4.97 -7.57
C LEU A 337 28.40 -4.00 -8.70
N ILE A 338 29.14 -4.49 -9.69
CA ILE A 338 29.39 -3.74 -10.92
C ILE A 338 28.11 -3.76 -11.73
N ILE A 339 27.60 -2.59 -12.07
CA ILE A 339 26.47 -2.45 -12.98
C ILE A 339 26.97 -1.75 -14.24
N GLU A 340 26.91 -2.46 -15.36
CA GLU A 340 27.32 -1.96 -16.67
C GLU A 340 26.15 -1.99 -17.66
N SER A 341 25.85 -0.84 -18.28
CA SER A 341 24.98 -0.77 -19.47
C SER A 341 25.80 -0.94 -20.73
N ARG A 342 25.33 -1.75 -21.67
CA ARG A 342 25.88 -1.88 -23.03
C ARG A 342 24.78 -1.88 -24.05
N ARG A 343 25.01 -1.28 -25.23
CA ARG A 343 24.15 -1.46 -26.41
C ARG A 343 24.90 -2.29 -27.43
N GLU A 344 24.39 -3.47 -27.73
CA GLU A 344 25.10 -4.51 -28.48
C GLU A 344 24.34 -4.91 -29.75
N TRP A 345 25.07 -5.25 -30.82
CA TRP A 345 24.47 -5.82 -32.04
C TRP A 345 24.42 -7.33 -31.94
N SER A 346 23.21 -7.87 -31.83
CA SER A 346 22.97 -9.30 -31.65
C SER A 346 23.56 -10.12 -32.80
N GLY A 347 24.49 -11.03 -32.49
CA GLY A 347 25.12 -11.92 -33.47
C GLY A 347 25.83 -11.19 -34.62
N ALA A 348 26.28 -9.95 -34.39
CA ALA A 348 26.79 -9.05 -35.43
C ALA A 348 25.81 -8.75 -36.59
N GLY A 349 24.50 -8.88 -36.34
CA GLY A 349 23.44 -8.48 -37.26
C GLY A 349 23.13 -6.97 -37.22
N SER A 350 22.05 -6.56 -37.89
CA SER A 350 21.60 -5.15 -37.92
C SER A 350 20.79 -4.73 -36.70
N LYS A 351 20.23 -5.67 -35.93
CA LYS A 351 19.47 -5.41 -34.71
C LYS A 351 20.40 -5.15 -33.53
N ASN A 352 20.15 -4.06 -32.80
CA ASN A 352 20.83 -3.76 -31.53
C ASN A 352 19.82 -3.38 -30.44
N TYR A 353 20.16 -3.68 -29.19
CA TYR A 353 19.37 -3.34 -28.01
C TYR A 353 20.30 -3.14 -26.81
N ARG A 354 19.81 -2.44 -25.79
CA ARG A 354 20.57 -2.20 -24.57
C ARG A 354 20.37 -3.33 -23.57
N THR A 355 21.40 -3.65 -22.81
CA THR A 355 21.39 -4.65 -21.75
C THR A 355 22.19 -4.12 -20.57
N TYR A 356 21.65 -4.23 -19.35
CA TYR A 356 22.43 -4.05 -18.13
C TYR A 356 23.00 -5.39 -17.67
N TYR A 357 24.25 -5.38 -17.24
CA TYR A 357 24.96 -6.53 -16.68
C TYR A 357 25.36 -6.23 -15.25
N MET A 358 25.19 -7.23 -14.39
CA MET A 358 25.47 -7.16 -12.97
C MET A 358 26.52 -8.20 -12.61
N GLN A 359 27.68 -7.74 -12.15
CA GLN A 359 28.80 -8.61 -11.78
C GLN A 359 29.19 -8.37 -10.33
N PRO A 360 28.94 -9.33 -9.42
CA PRO A 360 29.40 -9.21 -8.04
C PRO A 360 30.93 -9.08 -7.98
N LEU A 361 31.42 -8.17 -7.14
CA LEU A 361 32.84 -8.04 -6.79
C LEU A 361 33.29 -9.05 -5.72
N SER A 362 32.45 -10.05 -5.45
CA SER A 362 32.58 -11.10 -4.44
C SER A 362 33.75 -12.04 -4.74
N CYS A 363 34.96 -11.54 -4.54
CA CYS A 363 36.18 -12.23 -4.93
C CYS A 363 37.35 -11.85 -4.02
N CYS A 364 37.03 -11.17 -2.92
CA CYS A 364 37.95 -10.53 -2.00
C CYS A 364 37.68 -10.92 -0.53
N LYS A 365 36.82 -11.92 -0.32
CA LYS A 365 36.70 -12.64 0.96
C LYS A 365 37.65 -13.84 0.89
N THR A 366 38.54 -13.90 1.86
CA THR A 366 39.41 -15.04 2.15
C THR A 366 38.58 -16.28 2.43
N ASP A 367 38.48 -17.19 1.46
CA ASP A 367 38.21 -18.61 1.71
C ASP A 367 39.40 -19.42 1.17
N PHE A 368 40.36 -19.68 2.05
CA PHE A 368 41.39 -20.70 1.85
C PHE A 368 40.72 -22.09 1.95
N SER A 369 40.12 -22.55 0.85
CA SER A 369 40.01 -23.98 0.50
C SER A 369 39.03 -24.15 -0.66
N LYS A 370 39.53 -23.99 -1.90
CA LYS A 370 39.29 -24.89 -3.04
C LYS A 370 39.87 -24.23 -4.29
N GLN A 371 40.69 -25.02 -4.97
CA GLN A 371 41.27 -24.76 -6.29
C GLN A 371 40.18 -24.32 -7.27
N ASP A 372 40.38 -23.16 -7.89
CA ASP A 372 40.05 -22.94 -9.29
C ASP A 372 41.07 -21.95 -9.87
N ASP A 373 41.74 -22.42 -10.92
CA ASP A 373 42.87 -21.80 -11.57
C ASP A 373 42.53 -20.41 -12.16
N LEU A 374 43.40 -19.41 -11.91
CA LEU A 374 44.00 -18.53 -12.92
C LEU A 374 44.91 -17.46 -12.27
N VAL A 375 46.21 -17.60 -12.58
CA VAL A 375 47.31 -16.60 -12.60
C VAL A 375 47.59 -15.84 -11.29
N GLN A 376 48.09 -16.57 -10.28
CA GLN A 376 49.21 -16.04 -9.49
C GLN A 376 50.51 -16.59 -10.10
N GLY A 377 51.33 -15.71 -10.66
CA GLY A 377 52.65 -16.08 -11.15
C GLY A 377 53.53 -16.55 -10.00
N LYS A 378 53.71 -17.88 -9.89
CA LYS A 378 54.83 -18.49 -9.17
C LYS A 378 55.56 -19.40 -10.15
N ASP A 379 56.63 -18.87 -10.73
CA ASP A 379 57.63 -19.67 -11.41
C ASP A 379 58.33 -20.57 -10.38
N SER A 380 58.19 -21.88 -10.58
CA SER A 380 59.10 -22.84 -9.99
C SER A 380 59.42 -23.87 -11.04
N GLN A 381 60.60 -23.77 -11.66
CA GLN A 381 61.42 -24.95 -11.87
C GLN A 381 62.88 -24.63 -12.23
N THR A 382 63.75 -25.33 -11.50
CA THR A 382 65.18 -25.60 -11.73
C THR A 382 66.17 -24.54 -11.27
N GLY A 383 67.01 -24.98 -10.33
CA GLY A 383 67.91 -24.15 -9.55
C GLY A 383 69.10 -23.61 -10.33
N ARG A 384 69.43 -22.36 -9.98
CA ARG A 384 70.77 -21.80 -9.83
C ARG A 384 70.58 -20.41 -9.24
N GLU A 385 71.21 -20.14 -8.11
CA GLU A 385 71.32 -18.78 -7.58
C GLU A 385 72.01 -17.87 -8.61
N PRO A 386 71.57 -16.61 -8.72
CA PRO A 386 72.56 -15.55 -8.69
C PRO A 386 72.14 -14.35 -7.84
N HIS A 387 73.05 -14.00 -6.93
CA HIS A 387 73.52 -12.67 -6.53
C HIS A 387 72.61 -11.43 -6.66
N SER A 388 72.47 -10.80 -5.49
CA SER A 388 72.24 -9.38 -5.19
C SER A 388 72.50 -8.35 -6.32
N SER A 389 71.43 -7.64 -6.70
CA SER A 389 71.50 -6.22 -7.08
C SER A 389 70.17 -5.54 -6.74
N ASP A 390 70.27 -4.40 -6.07
CA ASP A 390 69.18 -3.48 -5.70
C ASP A 390 68.28 -3.15 -6.90
N GLU A 391 67.02 -3.58 -6.88
CA GLU A 391 65.93 -2.94 -7.62
C GLU A 391 64.71 -2.80 -6.71
N SER A 392 64.29 -1.55 -6.52
CA SER A 392 63.16 -1.12 -5.71
C SER A 392 61.83 -1.70 -6.23
N TYR A 393 61.12 -2.43 -5.38
CA TYR A 393 59.74 -2.87 -5.63
C TYR A 393 58.81 -1.65 -5.75
N SER A 394 58.36 -1.33 -6.97
CA SER A 394 57.30 -0.34 -7.22
C SER A 394 55.91 -0.97 -7.02
N PRO A 395 54.95 -0.27 -6.37
CA PRO A 395 53.59 -0.74 -6.10
C PRO A 395 52.63 -0.53 -7.29
N GLY A 396 53.05 -0.94 -8.50
CA GLY A 396 52.30 -0.77 -9.75
C GLY A 396 51.73 -2.07 -10.31
N PHE A 397 50.69 -1.97 -11.14
CA PHE A 397 50.18 -3.05 -11.98
C PHE A 397 51.34 -3.63 -12.82
N PRO A 398 51.52 -4.97 -12.93
CA PRO A 398 52.70 -5.54 -13.58
C PRO A 398 52.86 -4.99 -15.00
N LYS A 399 54.05 -4.41 -15.29
CA LYS A 399 54.36 -3.69 -16.54
C LYS A 399 54.04 -4.48 -17.81
N TYR A 400 54.05 -5.81 -17.76
CA TYR A 400 53.69 -6.67 -18.89
C TYR A 400 53.15 -8.01 -18.36
N LEU A 401 51.95 -8.42 -18.79
CA LEU A 401 51.68 -9.86 -18.92
C LEU A 401 52.58 -10.32 -20.08
N SER A 402 53.63 -11.07 -19.79
CA SER A 402 54.59 -11.58 -20.77
C SER A 402 53.84 -12.32 -21.88
N VAL A 403 53.64 -11.66 -23.02
CA VAL A 403 53.40 -12.38 -24.27
C VAL A 403 54.73 -13.03 -24.61
N ARG A 404 54.78 -14.36 -24.64
CA ARG A 404 55.93 -15.06 -25.21
C ARG A 404 56.05 -14.55 -26.65
N LEU A 405 57.14 -13.84 -26.96
CA LEU A 405 57.57 -13.63 -28.35
C LEU A 405 57.68 -15.03 -28.96
N LEU A 406 56.72 -15.38 -29.81
CA LEU A 406 56.83 -16.58 -30.61
C LEU A 406 57.96 -16.31 -31.62
N PRO A 407 58.97 -17.19 -31.71
CA PRO A 407 59.93 -17.13 -32.81
C PRO A 407 59.17 -17.21 -34.13
N ASP A 408 59.76 -16.71 -35.23
CA ASP A 408 59.28 -16.93 -36.59
C ASP A 408 59.25 -18.44 -36.90
N ASP A 409 58.17 -19.09 -36.47
CA ASP A 409 57.93 -20.53 -36.54
C ASP A 409 56.81 -20.78 -37.56
N PRO A 410 57.02 -21.62 -38.60
CA PRO A 410 56.00 -21.99 -39.59
C PRO A 410 54.72 -22.61 -38.98
N LEU A 411 54.72 -23.00 -37.71
CA LEU A 411 53.53 -23.43 -36.94
C LEU A 411 52.56 -22.31 -36.56
N THR A 412 52.90 -21.03 -36.80
CA THR A 412 51.96 -19.90 -36.62
C THR A 412 50.68 -20.05 -37.46
N SER A 413 50.75 -20.77 -38.59
CA SER A 413 49.59 -21.10 -39.44
C SER A 413 48.62 -22.14 -38.82
N ALA A 414 49.03 -22.84 -37.75
CA ALA A 414 48.21 -23.79 -37.01
C ALA A 414 47.56 -23.19 -35.74
N LEU A 415 47.85 -21.91 -35.44
CA LEU A 415 47.24 -21.19 -34.32
C LEU A 415 45.80 -20.82 -34.69
N ASP A 416 44.83 -21.37 -33.95
CA ASP A 416 43.42 -20.97 -34.04
C ASP A 416 43.11 -19.80 -33.08
N GLY A 417 41.88 -19.31 -33.07
CA GLY A 417 41.47 -18.23 -32.16
C GLY A 417 41.66 -18.54 -30.66
N ARG A 418 41.86 -19.81 -30.27
CA ARG A 418 42.14 -20.23 -28.89
C ARG A 418 43.60 -20.07 -28.50
N SER A 419 44.46 -19.82 -29.49
CA SER A 419 45.91 -19.71 -29.33
C SER A 419 46.39 -18.27 -29.10
N LYS A 420 45.46 -17.29 -29.12
CA LYS A 420 45.75 -15.87 -28.87
C LYS A 420 45.96 -15.57 -27.37
N PRO A 421 46.82 -14.61 -27.01
CA PRO A 421 46.98 -14.17 -25.63
C PRO A 421 45.63 -13.79 -25.01
N ASN A 422 45.40 -14.16 -23.75
CA ASN A 422 44.21 -13.81 -22.96
C ASN A 422 42.86 -14.38 -23.42
N TYR A 423 42.81 -15.26 -24.43
CA TYR A 423 41.57 -15.94 -24.82
C TYR A 423 41.02 -16.80 -23.69
N GLN A 424 39.78 -16.54 -23.27
CA GLN A 424 38.96 -17.46 -22.47
C GLN A 424 37.75 -17.92 -23.30
N PRO A 425 37.15 -19.09 -23.04
CA PRO A 425 35.87 -19.44 -23.67
C PRO A 425 34.74 -18.51 -23.17
N PRO A 426 33.64 -18.34 -23.93
CA PRO A 426 32.43 -17.68 -23.43
C PRO A 426 31.94 -18.35 -22.15
N LYS A 427 31.62 -17.54 -21.14
CA LYS A 427 31.04 -18.04 -19.88
C LYS A 427 29.52 -17.90 -19.92
N ILE A 428 28.82 -18.89 -19.35
CA ILE A 428 27.38 -18.82 -19.14
C ILE A 428 27.09 -17.70 -18.12
N ARG A 429 26.26 -16.74 -18.50
CA ARG A 429 25.79 -15.69 -17.60
C ARG A 429 24.45 -16.09 -17.00
N LEU A 430 24.35 -16.06 -15.67
CA LEU A 430 23.08 -16.28 -15.00
C LEU A 430 22.07 -15.21 -15.42
N ARG A 431 20.81 -15.60 -15.67
CA ARG A 431 19.73 -14.67 -16.07
C ARG A 431 19.50 -13.55 -15.06
N ARG A 432 19.75 -13.81 -13.77
CA ARG A 432 19.68 -12.79 -12.73
C ARG A 432 20.73 -11.69 -12.87
N ASN A 433 21.86 -11.97 -13.54
CA ASN A 433 23.01 -11.08 -13.71
C ASN A 433 23.00 -10.27 -15.00
N TYR A 434 21.95 -10.32 -15.81
CA TYR A 434 21.77 -9.41 -16.94
C TYR A 434 20.30 -9.14 -17.21
N HIS A 435 19.93 -7.94 -17.63
CA HIS A 435 18.56 -7.55 -17.98
C HIS A 435 18.59 -6.87 -19.36
N PRO A 436 18.07 -7.51 -20.42
CA PRO A 436 17.91 -6.87 -21.73
C PRO A 436 16.75 -5.88 -21.70
N GLU A 437 16.82 -4.85 -22.54
CA GLU A 437 15.79 -3.81 -22.64
C GLU A 437 14.47 -4.30 -23.24
N TYR A 438 14.54 -5.35 -24.07
CA TYR A 438 13.40 -6.02 -24.68
C TYR A 438 13.61 -7.52 -24.61
N ASP A 439 12.52 -8.27 -24.45
CA ASP A 439 12.54 -9.73 -24.58
C ASP A 439 12.59 -10.15 -26.07
N GLU A 440 13.01 -11.38 -26.35
CA GLU A 440 13.10 -11.92 -27.73
C GLU A 440 11.77 -11.81 -28.51
N ASN A 441 10.65 -12.00 -27.81
CA ASN A 441 9.31 -11.86 -28.39
C ASN A 441 8.99 -10.40 -28.73
N GLU A 442 9.36 -9.45 -27.86
CA GLU A 442 9.12 -8.02 -28.05
C GLU A 442 9.97 -7.44 -29.20
N LEU A 443 11.20 -7.93 -29.37
CA LEU A 443 12.13 -7.60 -30.47
C LEU A 443 11.60 -7.98 -31.87
N SER A 444 10.57 -8.83 -31.93
CA SER A 444 9.88 -9.22 -33.17
C SER A 444 8.61 -8.38 -33.44
N SER A 445 8.11 -7.67 -32.42
CA SER A 445 6.91 -6.85 -32.50
C SER A 445 7.22 -5.42 -32.95
N SER A 446 6.24 -4.72 -33.56
CA SER A 446 6.32 -3.29 -33.84
C SER A 446 6.16 -2.39 -32.60
N MET A 447 6.11 -2.98 -31.39
CA MET A 447 5.86 -2.27 -30.13
C MET A 447 7.14 -1.73 -29.47
N ALA A 448 8.32 -2.10 -29.97
CA ALA A 448 9.59 -1.60 -29.44
C ALA A 448 9.74 -0.08 -29.70
N ARG A 449 9.78 0.71 -28.63
CA ARG A 449 9.89 2.18 -28.68
C ARG A 449 11.26 2.63 -28.21
N ASP A 450 12.17 2.72 -29.17
CA ASP A 450 13.55 3.13 -28.97
C ASP A 450 13.72 4.65 -28.91
N PHE A 451 14.59 5.09 -28.01
CA PHE A 451 15.07 6.46 -27.96
C PHE A 451 16.55 6.51 -28.33
N ILE A 452 16.90 7.46 -29.19
CA ILE A 452 18.30 7.75 -29.50
C ILE A 452 18.97 8.44 -28.31
N PHE A 453 20.30 8.34 -28.24
CA PHE A 453 21.09 8.87 -27.13
C PHE A 453 20.79 10.37 -26.86
N ALA A 454 20.64 11.18 -27.91
CA ALA A 454 20.35 12.61 -27.78
C ALA A 454 18.99 12.92 -27.10
N LYS A 455 18.04 11.97 -27.14
CA LYS A 455 16.73 12.07 -26.49
C LYS A 455 16.74 11.48 -25.07
N THR A 456 17.68 10.59 -24.75
CA THR A 456 17.84 10.00 -23.42
C THR A 456 18.72 10.89 -22.54
N LYS A 457 18.08 11.71 -21.69
CA LYS A 457 18.72 12.71 -20.84
C LYS A 457 19.36 12.12 -19.58
N TYR A 458 18.80 11.03 -19.08
CA TYR A 458 19.34 10.29 -17.94
C TYR A 458 19.11 8.80 -18.16
N ARG A 459 20.02 7.97 -17.64
CA ARG A 459 19.92 6.52 -17.67
C ARG A 459 20.58 5.92 -16.43
N THR A 460 19.91 4.96 -15.81
CA THR A 460 20.46 4.16 -14.73
C THR A 460 19.73 2.82 -14.65
N TYR A 461 20.18 1.96 -13.74
CA TYR A 461 19.51 0.72 -13.39
C TYR A 461 19.23 0.72 -11.89
N ASN A 462 17.96 0.56 -11.53
CA ASN A 462 17.56 0.32 -10.16
C ASN A 462 17.60 -1.19 -9.91
N HIS A 463 18.66 -1.64 -9.21
CA HIS A 463 18.88 -3.05 -8.93
C HIS A 463 17.78 -3.63 -8.03
N SER A 464 17.37 -2.90 -6.99
CA SER A 464 16.35 -3.31 -6.03
C SER A 464 14.99 -3.60 -6.69
N ALA A 465 14.60 -2.80 -7.69
CA ALA A 465 13.35 -2.97 -8.44
C ALA A 465 13.52 -3.75 -9.75
N SER A 466 14.73 -4.25 -10.07
CA SER A 466 15.06 -4.91 -11.34
C SER A 466 14.59 -4.12 -12.57
N ALA A 467 14.85 -2.81 -12.58
CA ALA A 467 14.27 -1.87 -13.55
C ALA A 467 15.29 -0.93 -14.20
N PHE A 468 15.18 -0.76 -15.51
CA PHE A 468 15.77 0.35 -16.26
C PHE A 468 15.05 1.64 -15.88
N ILE A 469 15.78 2.73 -15.66
CA ILE A 469 15.18 4.05 -15.49
C ILE A 469 15.86 5.00 -16.46
N ASP A 470 15.08 5.55 -17.39
CA ASP A 470 15.52 6.62 -18.28
C ASP A 470 14.65 7.85 -18.12
N LEU A 471 15.27 9.03 -18.22
CA LEU A 471 14.56 10.28 -18.48
C LEU A 471 14.70 10.57 -19.98
N VAL A 472 13.59 10.51 -20.72
CA VAL A 472 13.58 10.64 -22.18
C VAL A 472 12.79 11.87 -22.62
N ASN A 473 13.20 12.46 -23.73
CA ASN A 473 12.45 13.51 -24.42
C ASN A 473 11.58 12.91 -25.53
N ASP A 474 10.27 12.86 -25.31
CA ASP A 474 9.29 12.14 -26.12
C ASP A 474 8.42 13.06 -26.99
N ASN A 475 8.97 13.46 -28.13
CA ASN A 475 8.32 14.37 -29.10
C ASN A 475 7.56 13.61 -30.21
N SER A 476 6.82 12.54 -29.88
CA SER A 476 6.20 11.65 -30.89
C SER A 476 5.08 12.27 -31.74
N GLU A 477 4.55 13.43 -31.36
CA GLU A 477 3.56 14.18 -32.15
C GLU A 477 4.22 15.36 -32.88
N SER A 478 4.21 15.31 -34.20
CA SER A 478 5.06 16.06 -35.14
C SER A 478 4.76 17.56 -35.31
N ASN A 479 4.30 18.27 -34.28
CA ASN A 479 4.05 19.73 -34.39
C ASN A 479 4.31 20.57 -33.13
N GLN A 480 4.88 20.00 -32.06
CA GLN A 480 5.13 20.77 -30.84
C GLN A 480 6.57 21.33 -30.79
N GLN A 481 6.68 22.64 -30.59
CA GLN A 481 7.96 23.35 -30.38
C GLN A 481 8.56 23.11 -28.97
N ILE A 482 7.88 22.36 -28.11
CA ILE A 482 8.17 22.19 -26.68
C ILE A 482 8.65 20.75 -26.42
N ASP A 483 9.69 20.60 -25.58
CA ASP A 483 10.20 19.30 -25.19
C ASP A 483 9.29 18.61 -24.16
N ARG A 484 9.16 17.29 -24.25
CA ARG A 484 8.30 16.49 -23.36
C ARG A 484 9.12 15.45 -22.63
N LEU A 485 9.60 15.80 -21.44
CA LEU A 485 10.34 14.89 -20.56
C LEU A 485 9.39 13.88 -19.92
N ARG A 486 9.74 12.60 -20.06
CA ARG A 486 9.02 11.45 -19.48
C ARG A 486 10.01 10.47 -18.88
N LEU A 487 9.63 9.86 -17.78
CA LEU A 487 10.23 8.64 -17.25
C LEU A 487 9.88 7.46 -18.13
N ARG A 488 10.88 6.71 -18.58
CA ARG A 488 10.74 5.44 -19.27
C ARG A 488 11.34 4.35 -18.39
N ILE A 489 10.51 3.40 -17.98
CA ILE A 489 10.93 2.29 -17.12
C ILE A 489 10.62 0.97 -17.79
N GLY A 490 11.63 0.14 -17.98
CA GLY A 490 11.49 -1.26 -18.37
C GLY A 490 11.86 -2.13 -17.18
N SER A 491 10.93 -2.91 -16.66
CA SER A 491 11.17 -3.77 -15.50
C SER A 491 10.93 -5.23 -15.85
N ARG A 492 11.50 -6.12 -15.04
CA ARG A 492 11.26 -7.56 -15.11
C ARG A 492 10.87 -8.10 -13.76
N LYS A 493 10.19 -9.24 -13.76
CA LYS A 493 9.94 -10.02 -12.54
C LYS A 493 10.40 -11.45 -12.73
N ARG A 494 10.66 -12.15 -11.62
CA ARG A 494 10.98 -13.57 -11.64
C ARG A 494 9.74 -14.35 -12.08
N ARG A 495 9.90 -15.35 -12.95
CA ARG A 495 8.82 -16.28 -13.33
C ARG A 495 8.65 -17.35 -12.26
N CYS A 496 7.50 -18.01 -12.29
CA CYS A 496 7.28 -19.24 -11.55
C CYS A 496 8.42 -20.24 -11.84
N PRO A 497 8.99 -20.93 -10.83
CA PRO A 497 9.97 -21.99 -11.06
C PRO A 497 9.43 -23.17 -11.87
N ILE A 498 8.10 -23.31 -11.93
CA ILE A 498 7.38 -24.34 -12.67
C ILE A 498 7.00 -23.77 -14.04
N GLY A 499 7.42 -24.45 -15.11
CA GLY A 499 7.09 -24.10 -16.48
C GLY A 499 5.65 -24.45 -16.86
N GLU A 500 5.24 -24.04 -18.07
CA GLU A 500 3.92 -24.33 -18.65
C GLU A 500 3.66 -25.84 -18.83
N ASP A 501 4.73 -26.65 -18.86
CA ASP A 501 4.70 -28.11 -18.88
C ASP A 501 4.45 -28.74 -17.50
N GLY A 502 4.35 -27.92 -16.45
CA GLY A 502 4.17 -28.37 -15.06
C GLY A 502 5.45 -28.90 -14.41
N LEU A 503 6.62 -28.75 -15.05
CA LEU A 503 7.91 -29.21 -14.54
C LEU A 503 8.77 -28.03 -14.05
N LEU A 504 9.66 -28.29 -13.09
CA LEU A 504 10.66 -27.31 -12.68
C LEU A 504 11.61 -27.00 -13.84
N HIS A 505 11.95 -25.73 -14.01
CA HIS A 505 12.97 -25.34 -14.97
C HIS A 505 14.30 -26.02 -14.64
N PRO A 506 14.92 -26.74 -15.60
CA PRO A 506 16.19 -27.39 -15.34
C PRO A 506 17.29 -26.34 -15.12
N PRO A 507 18.21 -26.58 -14.18
CA PRO A 507 19.42 -25.79 -14.07
C PRO A 507 20.27 -25.98 -15.32
N GLU A 508 20.97 -24.93 -15.71
CA GLU A 508 22.00 -25.01 -16.74
C GLU A 508 23.19 -25.78 -16.20
N LEU A 509 23.80 -26.59 -17.05
CA LEU A 509 24.97 -27.39 -16.70
C LEU A 509 26.24 -26.69 -17.14
N ASP A 510 27.28 -26.76 -16.32
CA ASP A 510 28.60 -26.29 -16.70
C ASP A 510 29.29 -27.24 -17.70
N ASN A 511 30.53 -26.92 -18.06
CA ASN A 511 31.32 -27.74 -18.98
C ASN A 511 31.62 -29.16 -18.44
N GLN A 512 31.51 -29.37 -17.13
CA GLN A 512 31.68 -30.66 -16.44
C GLN A 512 30.36 -31.42 -16.28
N LYS A 513 29.25 -30.85 -16.79
CA LYS A 513 27.87 -31.33 -16.65
C LYS A 513 27.29 -31.24 -15.24
N GLU A 514 27.87 -30.39 -14.39
CA GLU A 514 27.35 -30.12 -13.05
C GLU A 514 26.36 -28.94 -13.07
N PRO A 515 25.28 -28.98 -12.28
CA PRO A 515 24.27 -27.93 -12.26
C PRO A 515 24.82 -26.63 -11.68
N ILE A 516 24.68 -25.54 -12.43
CA ILE A 516 25.08 -24.20 -12.00
C ILE A 516 24.02 -23.65 -11.02
N PRO A 517 24.38 -23.27 -9.79
CA PRO A 517 23.41 -22.73 -8.83
C PRO A 517 22.67 -21.49 -9.34
N ASN A 518 21.35 -21.43 -9.10
CA ASN A 518 20.43 -20.35 -9.51
C ASN A 518 20.26 -20.15 -11.03
N SER A 519 20.77 -21.07 -11.86
CA SER A 519 20.59 -21.02 -13.32
C SER A 519 19.21 -21.50 -13.78
N ASP A 520 18.45 -22.11 -12.88
CA ASP A 520 17.05 -22.48 -12.99
C ASP A 520 16.11 -21.27 -12.94
N GLU A 521 16.56 -20.12 -12.42
CA GLU A 521 15.77 -18.88 -12.39
C GLU A 521 15.39 -18.44 -13.81
N ARG A 522 14.14 -18.00 -13.97
CA ARG A 522 13.60 -17.39 -15.20
C ARG A 522 13.02 -16.02 -14.85
N PHE A 523 13.03 -15.13 -15.82
CA PHE A 523 12.51 -13.77 -15.69
C PHE A 523 11.60 -13.48 -16.88
N GLU A 524 10.62 -12.60 -16.68
CA GLU A 524 9.77 -12.07 -17.74
C GLU A 524 9.71 -10.54 -17.68
N SER A 525 9.75 -9.91 -18.86
CA SER A 525 9.51 -8.48 -19.03
C SER A 525 8.11 -8.11 -18.54
N ARG A 526 8.00 -6.98 -17.84
CA ARG A 526 6.72 -6.32 -17.51
C ARG A 526 6.35 -5.25 -18.54
N GLY A 527 7.08 -5.21 -19.66
CA GLY A 527 7.01 -4.21 -20.70
C GLY A 527 7.61 -2.86 -20.28
N ILE A 528 7.72 -1.96 -21.25
CA ILE A 528 8.17 -0.58 -21.02
C ILE A 528 6.98 0.30 -20.67
N LYS A 529 7.08 1.03 -19.57
CA LYS A 529 6.09 2.00 -19.09
C LYS A 529 6.67 3.42 -19.20
N LEU A 530 5.81 4.36 -19.61
CA LEU A 530 6.15 5.77 -19.74
C LEU A 530 5.29 6.63 -18.82
N TRP A 531 5.92 7.45 -18.00
CA TRP A 531 5.26 8.37 -17.07
C TRP A 531 5.77 9.81 -17.27
N PRO A 532 4.92 10.84 -17.21
CA PRO A 532 3.48 10.76 -17.04
C PRO A 532 2.80 10.28 -18.35
N PRO A 533 1.55 9.76 -18.32
CA PRO A 533 0.77 9.45 -19.53
C PRO A 533 0.63 10.64 -20.50
N LEU A 534 0.38 10.40 -21.79
CA LEU A 534 0.33 11.46 -22.81
C LEU A 534 -0.78 12.50 -22.57
N ASN A 535 -1.88 12.08 -21.96
CA ASN A 535 -3.07 12.88 -21.62
C ASN A 535 -3.07 13.40 -20.17
N SER A 536 -1.90 13.45 -19.54
CA SER A 536 -1.78 13.95 -18.18
C SER A 536 -2.17 15.42 -18.04
N HIS A 537 -2.60 15.80 -16.84
CA HIS A 537 -3.05 17.15 -16.54
C HIS A 537 -1.98 18.20 -16.95
N PRO A 538 -2.36 19.31 -17.61
CA PRO A 538 -1.42 20.31 -18.11
C PRO A 538 -0.47 20.85 -17.04
N GLU A 539 -0.93 20.99 -15.79
CA GLU A 539 -0.07 21.43 -14.68
C GLU A 539 1.07 20.46 -14.41
N LEU A 540 0.83 19.13 -14.44
CA LEU A 540 1.88 18.13 -14.26
C LEU A 540 2.87 18.19 -15.43
N LEU A 541 2.39 18.33 -16.66
CA LEU A 541 3.25 18.47 -17.83
C LEU A 541 4.11 19.75 -17.74
N SER A 542 3.52 20.87 -17.30
CA SER A 542 4.22 22.14 -17.10
C SER A 542 5.23 22.12 -15.94
N LEU A 543 4.98 21.27 -14.92
CA LEU A 543 5.91 21.05 -13.83
C LEU A 543 7.14 20.28 -14.32
N LEU A 544 6.92 19.23 -15.10
CA LEU A 544 7.99 18.33 -15.52
C LEU A 544 8.80 18.88 -16.70
N CYS A 545 8.21 19.73 -17.52
CA CYS A 545 8.78 20.28 -18.74
C CYS A 545 8.73 21.82 -18.72
N PRO A 546 9.86 22.52 -18.90
CA PRO A 546 9.86 23.96 -19.11
C PRO A 546 9.10 24.34 -20.42
N PRO A 547 8.56 25.58 -20.50
CA PRO A 547 7.84 26.05 -21.69
C PRO A 547 8.75 26.25 -22.92
N GLU A 548 10.05 26.40 -22.71
CA GLU A 548 11.08 26.46 -23.76
C GLU A 548 11.72 25.08 -23.98
N ARG A 549 12.46 24.91 -25.08
CA ARG A 549 13.19 23.65 -25.31
C ARG A 549 14.16 23.38 -24.15
N CYS A 550 14.09 22.15 -23.64
CA CYS A 550 15.02 21.61 -22.68
C CYS A 550 16.42 21.56 -23.30
N GLY A 551 17.32 22.40 -22.77
CA GLY A 551 18.73 22.33 -23.10
C GLY A 551 19.40 21.11 -22.44
N ASP A 552 20.45 21.38 -21.69
CA ASP A 552 21.10 20.35 -20.87
C ASP A 552 20.22 19.99 -19.65
N VAL A 553 20.19 18.72 -19.28
CA VAL A 553 19.39 18.18 -18.18
C VAL A 553 20.30 17.43 -17.24
N GLY A 554 20.51 17.98 -16.05
CA GLY A 554 21.22 17.28 -14.97
C GLY A 554 20.24 16.41 -14.21
N ALA A 555 20.57 15.13 -13.99
CA ALA A 555 19.69 14.19 -13.30
C ALA A 555 20.50 13.17 -12.50
N THR A 556 19.91 12.70 -11.41
CA THR A 556 20.41 11.62 -10.57
C THR A 556 19.25 10.93 -9.86
N SER A 557 19.45 9.70 -9.41
CA SER A 557 18.43 8.94 -8.68
C SER A 557 19.08 8.00 -7.69
N ASP A 558 18.32 7.65 -6.68
CA ASP A 558 18.59 6.54 -5.77
C ASP A 558 17.53 5.44 -5.93
N GLU A 559 17.40 4.56 -4.95
CA GLU A 559 16.48 3.44 -4.99
C GLU A 559 14.99 3.83 -4.89
N ARG A 560 14.66 5.08 -4.52
CA ARG A 560 13.29 5.54 -4.21
C ARG A 560 12.90 6.86 -4.86
N SER A 561 13.85 7.64 -5.35
CA SER A 561 13.64 9.01 -5.81
C SER A 561 14.54 9.35 -6.99
N MET A 562 14.03 10.21 -7.88
CA MET A 562 14.82 10.81 -8.95
C MET A 562 14.73 12.33 -8.83
N VAL A 563 15.87 13.00 -8.93
CA VAL A 563 15.96 14.46 -8.98
C VAL A 563 16.56 14.86 -10.31
N TYR A 564 15.94 15.83 -10.98
CA TYR A 564 16.50 16.41 -12.19
C TYR A 564 16.27 17.91 -12.27
N SER A 565 17.08 18.57 -13.09
CA SER A 565 17.01 19.99 -13.35
C SER A 565 17.14 20.26 -14.84
N THR A 566 16.31 21.19 -15.35
CA THR A 566 16.21 21.50 -16.77
C THR A 566 16.76 22.88 -17.08
N ALA A 567 17.41 23.03 -18.24
CA ALA A 567 17.69 24.34 -18.86
C ALA A 567 16.52 24.76 -19.79
N PRO A 568 16.26 26.06 -20.03
CA PRO A 568 17.11 27.20 -19.68
C PRO A 568 16.94 27.67 -18.24
N ALA A 569 18.00 28.29 -17.72
CA ALA A 569 17.95 28.97 -16.46
C ALA A 569 17.07 30.23 -16.54
N THR A 570 16.49 30.63 -15.41
CA THR A 570 15.94 31.97 -15.21
C THR A 570 16.97 33.05 -15.56
N SER A 571 16.55 34.31 -15.72
CA SER A 571 17.46 35.44 -16.01
C SER A 571 18.61 35.60 -15.01
N GLY A 572 18.50 35.01 -13.81
CA GLY A 572 19.55 34.95 -12.78
C GLY A 572 20.38 33.66 -12.76
N GLY A 573 20.34 32.81 -13.79
CA GLY A 573 21.17 31.59 -13.87
C GLY A 573 20.65 30.38 -13.07
N LYS A 574 19.55 30.53 -12.31
CA LYS A 574 18.94 29.44 -11.53
C LYS A 574 18.04 28.56 -12.39
N ARG A 575 18.12 27.24 -12.18
CA ARG A 575 17.32 26.21 -12.86
C ARG A 575 16.34 25.56 -11.88
N PRO A 576 15.14 25.14 -12.32
CA PRO A 576 14.21 24.40 -11.48
C PRO A 576 14.80 23.03 -11.11
N ILE A 577 14.61 22.60 -9.87
CA ILE A 577 15.01 21.29 -9.36
C ILE A 577 13.75 20.51 -9.03
N ILE A 578 13.49 19.47 -9.82
CA ILE A 578 12.28 18.66 -9.78
C ILE A 578 12.61 17.33 -9.11
N LEU A 579 11.82 16.95 -8.12
CA LEU A 579 11.87 15.66 -7.44
C LEU A 579 10.68 14.81 -7.87
N ILE A 580 10.95 13.56 -8.24
CA ILE A 580 9.97 12.50 -8.43
C ILE A 580 10.23 11.44 -7.36
N SER A 581 9.22 11.15 -6.54
CA SER A 581 9.31 10.17 -5.44
C SER A 581 8.44 8.95 -5.72
N PHE A 582 9.04 7.77 -5.54
CA PHE A 582 8.40 6.46 -5.53
C PHE A 582 8.19 5.93 -4.11
N ASP A 583 8.51 6.71 -3.09
CA ASP A 583 8.27 6.36 -1.69
C ASP A 583 7.00 7.04 -1.18
N PRO A 584 5.96 6.28 -0.78
CA PRO A 584 4.71 6.84 -0.29
C PRO A 584 4.87 7.54 1.07
N THR A 585 5.98 7.31 1.78
CA THR A 585 6.25 7.92 3.10
C THR A 585 6.93 9.29 2.99
N ILE A 586 7.46 9.64 1.82
CA ILE A 586 8.05 10.97 1.58
C ILE A 586 6.91 11.98 1.40
N HIS A 587 6.82 12.90 2.35
CA HIS A 587 5.80 13.94 2.37
C HIS A 587 6.43 15.33 2.42
N LEU A 588 6.38 16.04 1.30
CA LEU A 588 6.77 17.45 1.23
C LEU A 588 5.55 18.35 1.45
N GLY A 589 5.74 19.45 2.18
CA GLY A 589 4.67 20.42 2.42
C GLY A 589 4.18 21.06 1.11
N ASN A 590 2.91 21.47 1.06
CA ASN A 590 2.29 22.18 -0.08
C ASN A 590 2.15 21.38 -1.39
N VAL A 591 2.41 20.07 -1.40
CA VAL A 591 2.11 19.21 -2.55
C VAL A 591 0.59 19.09 -2.71
N ARG A 592 0.09 19.41 -3.91
CA ARG A 592 -1.34 19.33 -4.26
C ARG A 592 -1.65 17.97 -4.88
N ARG A 593 -2.83 17.42 -4.59
CA ARG A 593 -3.33 16.26 -5.34
C ARG A 593 -3.70 16.72 -6.75
N CYS A 594 -3.01 16.18 -7.75
CA CYS A 594 -3.38 16.38 -9.14
C CYS A 594 -4.60 15.48 -9.47
N PRO A 595 -5.71 16.03 -9.99
CA PRO A 595 -6.82 15.23 -10.48
C PRO A 595 -6.40 14.56 -11.79
N VAL A 596 -5.72 13.42 -11.70
CA VAL A 596 -5.38 12.63 -12.88
C VAL A 596 -6.61 11.82 -13.27
N GLN A 597 -7.22 12.14 -14.41
CA GLN A 597 -8.07 11.17 -15.10
C GLN A 597 -7.15 10.05 -15.59
N VAL A 598 -7.23 8.87 -14.97
CA VAL A 598 -6.55 7.68 -15.49
C VAL A 598 -7.25 7.31 -16.79
N VAL A 599 -6.79 7.87 -17.90
CA VAL A 599 -7.23 7.45 -19.22
C VAL A 599 -6.39 6.23 -19.60
N VAL A 600 -7.06 5.09 -19.69
CA VAL A 600 -6.52 3.85 -20.24
C VAL A 600 -6.22 4.13 -21.73
N GLU A 601 -4.95 4.37 -22.09
CA GLU A 601 -4.53 4.25 -23.50
C GLU A 601 -4.90 2.83 -23.97
N GLU A 602 -5.55 2.65 -25.11
CA GLU A 602 -6.00 1.32 -25.61
C GLU A 602 -4.84 0.32 -25.89
N SER A 603 -3.59 0.70 -25.64
CA SER A 603 -2.41 -0.19 -25.56
C SER A 603 -2.12 -0.71 -24.15
N TYR A 604 -2.88 -0.26 -23.13
CA TYR A 604 -2.95 -0.84 -21.80
C TYR A 604 -3.81 -2.10 -21.87
N ILE A 605 -3.16 -3.20 -22.17
CA ILE A 605 -3.47 -4.43 -21.46
C ILE A 605 -2.71 -4.26 -20.13
N PRO A 606 -3.37 -4.02 -18.97
CA PRO A 606 -2.74 -4.37 -17.71
C PRO A 606 -2.28 -5.80 -17.91
N VAL A 607 -1.00 -6.10 -17.67
CA VAL A 607 -0.55 -7.51 -17.64
C VAL A 607 -1.62 -8.23 -16.86
N GLU A 608 -2.41 -9.06 -17.56
CA GLU A 608 -3.36 -9.93 -16.92
C GLU A 608 -2.51 -10.63 -15.87
N ILE A 609 -2.88 -10.46 -14.61
CA ILE A 609 -2.55 -11.49 -13.65
C ILE A 609 -3.22 -12.70 -14.28
N ASP A 610 -2.42 -13.51 -14.96
CA ASP A 610 -2.85 -14.72 -15.61
C ASP A 610 -3.44 -15.62 -14.52
N ARG A 611 -4.75 -15.46 -14.30
CA ARG A 611 -5.60 -16.37 -13.53
C ARG A 611 -6.12 -17.47 -14.46
N GLY A 612 -5.38 -17.75 -15.53
CA GLY A 612 -5.80 -18.52 -16.68
C GLY A 612 -5.17 -19.91 -16.80
N ASP A 613 -4.34 -20.39 -15.86
CA ASP A 613 -3.86 -21.78 -15.93
C ASP A 613 -3.99 -22.55 -14.61
N THR A 614 -5.18 -23.10 -14.40
CA THR A 614 -5.43 -24.35 -13.67
C THR A 614 -6.80 -24.91 -14.10
N ARG A 615 -6.99 -25.13 -15.41
CA ARG A 615 -8.02 -26.05 -15.91
C ARG A 615 -7.38 -27.39 -16.26
N LEU A 616 -7.09 -28.18 -15.23
CA LEU A 616 -6.93 -29.63 -15.37
C LEU A 616 -8.10 -30.34 -14.67
N GLY A 617 -8.87 -31.09 -15.47
CA GLY A 617 -9.66 -32.22 -15.00
C GLY A 617 -11.09 -31.92 -14.54
N LYS A 618 -12.06 -32.10 -15.44
CA LYS A 618 -13.46 -32.36 -15.08
C LYS A 618 -13.53 -33.61 -14.17
N GLY A 619 -13.81 -33.40 -12.89
CA GLY A 619 -14.15 -34.46 -11.93
C GLY A 619 -15.23 -33.97 -10.98
N LYS A 620 -16.43 -34.55 -11.07
CA LYS A 620 -17.57 -34.27 -10.18
C LYS A 620 -17.17 -34.45 -8.70
N ARG A 621 -17.37 -33.44 -7.84
CA ARG A 621 -18.11 -33.55 -6.56
C ARG A 621 -18.16 -32.25 -5.73
N LYS A 622 -19.40 -32.01 -5.27
CA LYS A 622 -19.92 -31.38 -4.05
C LYS A 622 -19.59 -29.91 -3.75
N ALA A 623 -20.66 -29.12 -3.81
CA ALA A 623 -20.80 -27.81 -3.22
C ALA A 623 -20.46 -27.83 -1.73
N SER A 624 -19.57 -26.94 -1.30
CA SER A 624 -19.43 -26.51 0.09
C SER A 624 -18.86 -25.09 0.12
N THR A 625 -19.77 -24.15 0.41
CA THR A 625 -19.58 -22.95 1.25
C THR A 625 -18.39 -22.03 0.98
N GLU A 626 -18.58 -21.08 0.07
CA GLU A 626 -17.86 -19.80 0.03
C GLU A 626 -18.41 -18.86 1.13
N ILE A 627 -17.53 -18.45 2.06
CA ILE A 627 -17.73 -17.33 2.99
C ILE A 627 -16.88 -16.18 2.45
N GLU A 628 -17.53 -15.11 1.97
CA GLU A 628 -16.85 -13.92 1.43
C GLU A 628 -16.07 -13.16 2.53
N ASN A 629 -14.81 -12.87 2.21
CA ASN A 629 -13.84 -12.22 3.09
C ASN A 629 -14.04 -10.69 3.14
N TYR A 630 -14.83 -10.20 4.08
CA TYR A 630 -14.83 -8.78 4.48
C TYR A 630 -13.59 -8.48 5.35
N SER A 631 -12.43 -8.18 4.76
CA SER A 631 -11.34 -7.42 5.42
C SER A 631 -10.15 -7.11 4.50
N GLN A 632 -10.28 -6.17 3.56
CA GLN A 632 -9.16 -5.43 2.96
C GLN A 632 -9.65 -4.01 2.57
N TRP A 633 -8.91 -3.00 3.05
CA TRP A 633 -8.75 -1.62 2.55
C TRP A 633 -9.77 -1.02 1.56
N HIS A 634 -10.78 -0.27 2.01
CA HIS A 634 -11.48 0.66 1.10
C HIS A 634 -11.95 1.97 1.77
N VAL A 635 -11.11 3.02 1.73
CA VAL A 635 -11.50 4.44 1.90
C VAL A 635 -10.97 5.35 0.77
N PRO A 636 -9.96 4.97 -0.07
CA PRO A 636 -9.64 5.77 -1.27
C PRO A 636 -10.67 5.66 -2.42
N PHE A 637 -11.64 4.74 -2.37
CA PHE A 637 -12.35 4.27 -3.57
C PHE A 637 -13.60 5.07 -3.93
N THR A 638 -14.29 5.70 -2.98
CA THR A 638 -15.49 6.53 -3.24
C THR A 638 -15.15 7.96 -3.70
N LEU A 639 -13.90 8.42 -3.52
CA LEU A 639 -13.41 9.73 -3.98
C LEU A 639 -13.33 9.85 -5.51
N ALA A 640 -13.41 8.73 -6.25
CA ALA A 640 -13.49 8.74 -7.71
C ALA A 640 -14.89 9.07 -8.25
N PHE A 641 -15.94 8.97 -7.41
CA PHE A 641 -17.34 9.12 -7.84
C PHE A 641 -17.96 10.49 -7.51
N MET A 642 -17.47 11.17 -6.48
CA MET A 642 -18.18 12.29 -5.85
C MET A 642 -17.34 13.59 -5.85
N PRO A 643 -17.97 14.77 -6.06
CA PRO A 643 -17.29 16.05 -5.95
C PRO A 643 -16.72 16.28 -4.53
N SER A 644 -15.66 17.08 -4.42
CA SER A 644 -14.94 17.37 -3.16
C SER A 644 -15.81 18.02 -2.07
N SER A 645 -17.00 18.49 -2.41
CA SER A 645 -18.03 18.98 -1.48
C SER A 645 -19.41 18.49 -1.90
N LEU A 646 -20.10 17.76 -1.03
CA LEU A 646 -21.53 17.46 -1.15
C LEU A 646 -22.36 18.72 -0.84
N PRO A 647 -23.48 18.96 -1.55
CA PRO A 647 -24.32 20.15 -1.35
C PRO A 647 -25.16 20.10 -0.06
N TRP A 648 -25.18 18.96 0.61
CA TRP A 648 -25.91 18.69 1.85
C TRP A 648 -24.95 18.33 2.99
N ARG A 649 -25.46 18.38 4.23
CA ARG A 649 -24.69 18.04 5.43
C ARG A 649 -25.28 16.85 6.19
N ALA A 650 -24.45 16.12 6.91
CA ALA A 650 -24.76 14.81 7.44
C ALA A 650 -24.90 14.80 8.97
N ILE A 651 -25.88 14.05 9.47
CA ILE A 651 -25.86 13.43 10.79
C ILE A 651 -25.37 12.00 10.61
N HIS A 652 -24.17 11.68 11.10
CA HIS A 652 -23.50 10.41 10.80
C HIS A 652 -23.56 9.46 12.00
N ILE A 653 -24.12 8.27 11.85
CA ILE A 653 -24.53 7.41 12.97
C ILE A 653 -23.82 6.05 12.93
N ALA A 654 -23.00 5.76 13.94
CA ALA A 654 -22.40 4.45 14.17
C ALA A 654 -22.94 3.81 15.46
N GLY A 655 -22.77 2.50 15.60
CA GLY A 655 -23.28 1.74 16.74
C GLY A 655 -23.40 0.25 16.43
N THR A 656 -23.57 -0.57 17.45
CA THR A 656 -23.95 -1.99 17.28
C THR A 656 -25.47 -2.07 17.18
N ASN A 657 -26.18 -1.57 18.19
CA ASN A 657 -27.63 -1.56 18.24
C ASN A 657 -28.16 -0.12 18.23
N GLY A 658 -29.42 0.08 17.79
CA GLY A 658 -30.11 1.37 17.87
C GLY A 658 -29.92 2.34 16.70
N LYS A 659 -28.94 2.12 15.81
CA LYS A 659 -28.65 2.98 14.63
C LYS A 659 -29.90 3.33 13.81
N GLY A 660 -30.55 2.32 13.19
CA GLY A 660 -31.76 2.55 12.39
C GLY A 660 -32.93 3.19 13.17
N SER A 661 -33.07 2.94 14.48
CA SER A 661 -34.09 3.62 15.30
C SER A 661 -33.77 5.10 15.48
N ILE A 662 -32.52 5.46 15.75
CA ILE A 662 -32.06 6.85 15.84
C ILE A 662 -32.27 7.54 14.49
N THR A 663 -31.93 6.89 13.38
CA THR A 663 -32.18 7.39 12.02
C THR A 663 -33.67 7.68 11.81
N GLY A 664 -34.55 6.75 12.18
CA GLY A 664 -36.00 6.94 12.08
C GLY A 664 -36.53 8.11 12.91
N TYR A 665 -36.07 8.26 14.16
CA TYR A 665 -36.47 9.40 15.01
C TYR A 665 -35.99 10.73 14.43
N LEU A 666 -34.74 10.82 13.98
CA LEU A 666 -34.20 12.03 13.35
C LEU A 666 -34.97 12.38 12.08
N SER A 667 -35.24 11.39 11.23
CA SER A 667 -35.99 11.57 9.98
C SER A 667 -37.41 12.08 10.24
N ALA A 668 -38.12 11.49 11.22
CA ALA A 668 -39.45 11.93 11.63
C ALA A 668 -39.45 13.37 12.19
N LEU A 669 -38.49 13.69 13.04
CA LEU A 669 -38.41 15.00 13.70
C LEU A 669 -37.96 16.11 12.75
N LEU A 670 -36.99 15.86 11.86
CA LEU A 670 -36.53 16.81 10.85
C LEU A 670 -37.62 17.09 9.80
N THR A 671 -38.32 16.05 9.34
CA THR A 671 -39.45 16.21 8.42
C THR A 671 -40.55 17.05 9.07
N ALA A 672 -40.90 16.77 10.33
CA ALA A 672 -41.87 17.57 11.08
C ALA A 672 -41.41 19.02 11.32
N ALA A 673 -40.10 19.26 11.37
CA ALA A 673 -39.51 20.58 11.47
C ALA A 673 -39.50 21.36 10.14
N GLY A 674 -39.90 20.73 9.03
CA GLY A 674 -39.83 21.32 7.68
C GLY A 674 -38.41 21.41 7.12
N VAL A 675 -37.47 20.63 7.66
CA VAL A 675 -36.11 20.50 7.12
C VAL A 675 -36.11 19.37 6.11
N ARG A 676 -35.70 19.64 4.86
CA ARG A 676 -35.67 18.60 3.82
C ARG A 676 -34.57 17.61 4.14
N CYS A 677 -34.94 16.37 4.45
CA CYS A 677 -34.02 15.38 4.96
C CYS A 677 -34.05 14.09 4.14
N GLY A 678 -32.88 13.48 3.98
CA GLY A 678 -32.73 12.17 3.36
C GLY A 678 -32.13 11.20 4.35
N SER A 679 -32.69 10.00 4.51
CA SER A 679 -32.13 8.98 5.40
C SER A 679 -31.61 7.79 4.62
N PHE A 680 -30.41 7.34 4.97
CA PHE A 680 -29.79 6.13 4.44
C PHE A 680 -29.55 5.14 5.58
N THR A 681 -30.24 4.00 5.54
CA THR A 681 -30.18 2.93 6.55
C THR A 681 -29.62 1.65 5.96
N SER A 682 -29.03 0.76 6.76
CA SER A 682 -28.66 -0.56 6.26
C SER A 682 -28.76 -1.66 7.32
N PRO A 683 -29.10 -2.90 6.94
CA PRO A 683 -29.54 -3.32 5.59
C PRO A 683 -30.91 -2.76 5.21
N HIS A 684 -31.32 -2.93 3.93
CA HIS A 684 -32.70 -2.71 3.51
C HIS A 684 -33.63 -3.76 4.16
N LEU A 685 -34.93 -3.49 4.23
CA LEU A 685 -35.89 -4.39 4.87
C LEU A 685 -36.63 -5.23 3.83
N ILE A 686 -37.56 -4.66 3.09
CA ILE A 686 -38.41 -5.33 2.11
C ILE A 686 -37.75 -5.29 0.72
N ASP A 687 -37.45 -4.08 0.25
CA ASP A 687 -36.96 -3.78 -1.10
C ASP A 687 -35.62 -3.05 -1.04
N GLN A 688 -34.74 -3.25 -2.01
CA GLN A 688 -33.40 -2.62 -2.02
C GLN A 688 -33.45 -1.09 -1.89
N TRP A 689 -34.47 -0.41 -2.43
CA TRP A 689 -34.60 1.04 -2.38
C TRP A 689 -35.22 1.57 -1.08
N ASP A 690 -35.80 0.71 -0.22
CA ASP A 690 -36.39 1.15 1.05
C ASP A 690 -35.36 1.61 2.09
N CYS A 691 -34.08 1.30 1.84
CA CYS A 691 -32.96 1.81 2.61
C CYS A 691 -32.73 3.32 2.45
N ILE A 692 -33.39 3.96 1.48
CA ILE A 692 -33.28 5.38 1.20
C ILE A 692 -34.67 6.01 1.28
N THR A 693 -34.82 6.99 2.16
CA THR A 693 -36.04 7.78 2.30
C THR A 693 -35.76 9.27 2.15
N ILE A 694 -36.72 10.01 1.61
CA ILE A 694 -36.75 11.47 1.55
C ILE A 694 -37.98 11.93 2.29
N ASP A 695 -37.80 12.74 3.34
CA ASP A 695 -38.89 13.23 4.19
C ASP A 695 -39.80 12.10 4.74
N ASN A 696 -39.17 10.98 5.17
CA ASN A 696 -39.79 9.71 5.59
C ASN A 696 -40.54 8.92 4.51
N CYS A 697 -40.46 9.31 3.24
CA CYS A 697 -41.02 8.55 2.13
C CYS A 697 -39.92 7.75 1.42
N VAL A 698 -40.16 6.46 1.21
CA VAL A 698 -39.26 5.59 0.44
C VAL A 698 -39.07 6.15 -0.96
N VAL A 699 -37.83 6.17 -1.45
CA VAL A 699 -37.52 6.66 -2.80
C VAL A 699 -38.22 5.83 -3.86
N HIS A 700 -38.69 6.48 -4.93
CA HIS A 700 -39.39 5.81 -6.03
C HIS A 700 -38.44 4.86 -6.77
N GLU A 701 -38.85 3.60 -6.98
CA GLU A 701 -38.00 2.56 -7.58
C GLU A 701 -37.33 3.00 -8.91
N PRO A 702 -38.05 3.55 -9.91
CA PRO A 702 -37.44 4.08 -11.13
C PRO A 702 -36.27 5.05 -10.90
N LEU A 703 -36.39 5.95 -9.93
CA LEU A 703 -35.33 6.92 -9.62
C LEU A 703 -34.12 6.21 -9.02
N PHE A 704 -34.35 5.30 -8.07
CA PHE A 704 -33.30 4.48 -7.48
C PHE A 704 -32.57 3.67 -8.55
N ARG A 705 -33.30 2.91 -9.37
CA ARG A 705 -32.75 2.06 -10.44
C ARG A 705 -31.97 2.88 -11.46
N GLN A 706 -32.46 4.06 -11.84
CA GLN A 706 -31.78 4.95 -12.77
C GLN A 706 -30.43 5.42 -12.22
N ILE A 707 -30.40 5.91 -10.97
CA ILE A 707 -29.15 6.40 -10.34
C ILE A 707 -28.20 5.23 -10.05
N GLU A 708 -28.70 4.11 -9.53
CA GLU A 708 -27.94 2.88 -9.32
C GLU A 708 -27.28 2.40 -10.61
N HIS A 709 -28.02 2.39 -11.72
CA HIS A 709 -27.48 2.02 -13.02
C HIS A 709 -26.34 2.95 -13.46
N ASN A 710 -26.50 4.27 -13.29
CA ASN A 710 -25.44 5.25 -13.62
C ASN A 710 -24.20 5.09 -12.73
N VAL A 711 -24.37 4.76 -11.46
CA VAL A 711 -23.26 4.45 -10.54
C VAL A 711 -22.55 3.16 -10.96
N LYS A 712 -23.30 2.09 -11.25
CA LYS A 712 -22.76 0.80 -11.71
C LYS A 712 -22.04 0.93 -13.06
N LEU A 713 -22.59 1.69 -14.00
CA LEU A 713 -21.93 1.98 -15.28
C LEU A 713 -20.59 2.71 -15.08
N ARG A 714 -20.52 3.70 -14.19
CA ARG A 714 -19.26 4.39 -13.85
C ARG A 714 -18.28 3.46 -13.15
N ASN A 715 -18.74 2.60 -12.25
CA ASN A 715 -17.90 1.59 -11.60
C ASN A 715 -17.23 0.67 -12.62
N GLN A 716 -18.00 0.23 -13.63
CA GLN A 716 -17.51 -0.63 -14.71
C GLN A 716 -16.59 0.13 -15.66
N SER A 717 -16.99 1.30 -16.14
CA SER A 717 -16.22 2.05 -17.15
C SER A 717 -14.89 2.57 -16.62
N LEU A 718 -14.80 2.85 -15.32
CA LEU A 718 -13.58 3.31 -14.65
C LEU A 718 -12.78 2.17 -14.02
N GLY A 719 -13.25 0.92 -14.10
CA GLY A 719 -12.57 -0.25 -13.53
C GLY A 719 -12.35 -0.17 -12.02
N ILE A 720 -13.25 0.48 -11.28
CA ILE A 720 -13.03 0.83 -9.86
C ILE A 720 -13.14 -0.40 -8.95
N GLY A 721 -14.01 -1.36 -9.29
CA GLY A 721 -14.20 -2.58 -8.50
C GLY A 721 -14.86 -2.33 -7.14
N ALA A 722 -15.74 -1.33 -7.05
CA ALA A 722 -16.46 -0.99 -5.82
C ALA A 722 -17.35 -2.15 -5.35
N THR A 723 -17.40 -2.35 -4.03
CA THR A 723 -18.29 -3.30 -3.36
C THR A 723 -19.75 -2.87 -3.49
N GLU A 724 -20.69 -3.81 -3.33
CA GLU A 724 -22.13 -3.51 -3.38
C GLU A 724 -22.56 -2.44 -2.35
N PHE A 725 -21.95 -2.43 -1.16
CA PHE A 725 -22.26 -1.40 -0.16
C PHE A 725 -21.71 -0.02 -0.53
N GLU A 726 -20.55 0.06 -1.19
CA GLU A 726 -20.01 1.33 -1.72
C GLU A 726 -20.85 1.86 -2.87
N LEU A 727 -21.32 0.97 -3.76
CA LEU A 727 -22.24 1.32 -4.83
C LEU A 727 -23.55 1.87 -4.25
N LEU A 728 -24.13 1.18 -3.27
CA LEU A 728 -25.36 1.61 -2.60
C LEU A 728 -25.20 2.95 -1.87
N THR A 729 -24.08 3.14 -1.16
CA THR A 729 -23.77 4.41 -0.49
C THR A 729 -23.66 5.56 -1.49
N THR A 730 -22.98 5.32 -2.62
CA THR A 730 -22.86 6.31 -3.70
C THR A 730 -24.22 6.64 -4.31
N THR A 731 -25.05 5.62 -4.57
CA THR A 731 -26.43 5.79 -5.03
C THR A 731 -27.27 6.62 -4.06
N ALA A 732 -27.19 6.36 -2.76
CA ALA A 732 -27.90 7.15 -1.74
C ALA A 732 -27.48 8.62 -1.75
N PHE A 733 -26.19 8.90 -1.81
CA PHE A 733 -25.66 10.27 -1.79
C PHE A 733 -26.01 11.05 -3.07
N GLU A 734 -26.07 10.37 -4.22
CA GLU A 734 -26.55 10.97 -5.46
C GLU A 734 -28.05 11.22 -5.46
N ILE A 735 -28.84 10.33 -4.84
CA ILE A 735 -30.28 10.57 -4.62
C ILE A 735 -30.47 11.79 -3.71
N PHE A 736 -29.73 11.92 -2.62
CA PHE A 736 -29.81 13.11 -1.75
C PHE A 736 -29.47 14.40 -2.49
N THR A 737 -28.48 14.33 -3.38
CA THR A 737 -28.09 15.47 -4.23
C THR A 737 -29.18 15.78 -5.26
N HIS A 738 -29.71 14.77 -5.94
CA HIS A 738 -30.79 14.90 -6.92
C HIS A 738 -32.05 15.50 -6.29
N GLU A 739 -32.40 15.03 -5.09
CA GLU A 739 -33.55 15.46 -4.32
C GLU A 739 -33.29 16.74 -3.52
N ASN A 740 -32.16 17.42 -3.69
CA ASN A 740 -31.84 18.68 -2.99
C ASN A 740 -32.08 18.60 -1.48
N VAL A 741 -31.63 17.52 -0.85
CA VAL A 741 -31.69 17.33 0.61
C VAL A 741 -30.86 18.41 1.30
N ASP A 742 -31.33 18.93 2.44
CA ASP A 742 -30.55 19.84 3.28
C ASP A 742 -29.68 19.05 4.28
N VAL A 743 -30.29 18.06 4.93
CA VAL A 743 -29.67 17.21 5.95
C VAL A 743 -29.79 15.73 5.61
N GLY A 744 -28.66 15.07 5.35
CA GLY A 744 -28.57 13.62 5.21
C GLY A 744 -28.41 12.93 6.57
N ILE A 745 -29.23 11.95 6.89
CA ILE A 745 -29.08 11.08 8.07
C ILE A 745 -28.47 9.77 7.59
N VAL A 746 -27.21 9.54 7.94
CA VAL A 746 -26.39 8.49 7.32
C VAL A 746 -26.03 7.46 8.38
N GLU A 747 -26.59 6.25 8.25
CA GLU A 747 -26.24 5.10 9.07
C GLU A 747 -25.01 4.39 8.52
N VAL A 748 -24.02 4.15 9.37
CA VAL A 748 -22.85 3.31 9.08
C VAL A 748 -23.29 1.86 8.88
N GLY A 749 -22.81 1.20 7.83
CA GLY A 749 -23.06 -0.21 7.57
C GLY A 749 -22.36 -1.12 8.57
N MET A 750 -21.03 -1.17 8.53
CA MET A 750 -20.22 -2.00 9.43
C MET A 750 -18.99 -1.25 9.95
N GLY A 751 -18.75 -1.35 11.25
CA GLY A 751 -17.63 -0.65 11.89
C GLY A 751 -17.87 0.84 12.00
N GLY A 752 -17.14 1.63 11.21
CA GLY A 752 -17.18 3.09 11.18
C GLY A 752 -15.97 3.69 10.46
N ARG A 753 -14.76 3.45 10.96
CA ARG A 753 -13.50 4.02 10.44
C ARG A 753 -13.27 3.77 8.95
N LEU A 754 -13.53 2.54 8.51
CA LEU A 754 -13.36 2.09 7.12
C LEU A 754 -14.68 1.87 6.39
N ASP A 755 -15.79 2.37 6.94
CA ASP A 755 -17.09 2.23 6.31
C ASP A 755 -17.22 3.19 5.11
N ALA A 756 -17.92 2.77 4.05
CA ALA A 756 -18.11 3.57 2.83
C ALA A 756 -18.74 4.95 3.13
N THR A 757 -19.59 5.03 4.16
CA THR A 757 -20.22 6.29 4.59
C THR A 757 -19.23 7.28 5.21
N ASN A 758 -18.05 6.82 5.67
CA ASN A 758 -17.02 7.66 6.29
C ASN A 758 -16.17 8.48 5.29
N ILE A 759 -16.58 8.48 4.02
CA ILE A 759 -16.12 9.44 3.01
C ILE A 759 -16.55 10.88 3.33
N LEU A 760 -17.54 11.05 4.22
CA LEU A 760 -17.99 12.36 4.68
C LEU A 760 -16.85 13.11 5.40
N ASN A 761 -16.49 14.27 4.84
CA ASN A 761 -15.44 15.13 5.40
C ASN A 761 -15.99 15.99 6.55
N LYS A 762 -15.10 16.63 7.30
CA LYS A 762 -15.46 17.54 8.40
C LYS A 762 -16.52 18.58 8.00
N SER A 763 -16.38 19.19 6.81
CA SER A 763 -17.33 20.19 6.31
C SER A 763 -18.72 19.61 6.05
N ASN A 764 -18.81 18.32 5.74
CA ASN A 764 -20.06 17.63 5.46
C ASN A 764 -20.76 17.20 6.74
N VAL A 765 -20.09 16.92 7.85
CA VAL A 765 -20.74 16.41 9.07
C VAL A 765 -21.19 17.57 9.99
N LEU A 766 -22.46 17.55 10.39
CA LEU A 766 -23.05 18.44 11.40
C LEU A 766 -22.80 17.92 12.81
N VAL A 767 -23.05 16.63 13.02
CA VAL A 767 -22.88 15.92 14.28
C VAL A 767 -22.73 14.42 13.98
N SER A 768 -21.86 13.74 14.73
CA SER A 768 -21.75 12.28 14.70
C SER A 768 -22.46 11.67 15.92
N ILE A 769 -23.01 10.47 15.80
CA ILE A 769 -23.67 9.76 16.90
C ILE A 769 -23.05 8.37 17.06
N ILE A 770 -22.61 8.02 18.27
CA ILE A 770 -22.21 6.67 18.65
C ILE A 770 -23.30 6.09 19.55
N ALA A 771 -24.14 5.24 18.97
CA ALA A 771 -25.18 4.50 19.68
C ALA A 771 -24.59 3.35 20.52
N GLN A 772 -25.45 2.50 21.09
CA GLN A 772 -25.04 1.39 21.94
C GLN A 772 -24.03 0.45 21.26
N ILE A 773 -22.89 0.23 21.91
CA ILE A 773 -21.81 -0.70 21.52
C ILE A 773 -22.05 -2.05 22.19
N GLY A 774 -21.91 -3.10 21.40
CA GLY A 774 -22.02 -4.48 21.84
C GLY A 774 -21.21 -5.39 20.93
N HIS A 775 -21.02 -6.64 21.37
CA HIS A 775 -20.35 -7.66 20.58
C HIS A 775 -21.18 -8.00 19.34
N ASP A 776 -20.64 -7.63 18.18
CA ASP A 776 -21.17 -8.02 16.89
C ASP A 776 -20.05 -7.93 15.84
N HIS A 777 -20.11 -8.79 14.82
CA HIS A 777 -19.10 -8.88 13.76
C HIS A 777 -17.65 -9.00 14.30
N GLN A 778 -17.45 -9.77 15.38
CA GLN A 778 -16.16 -9.87 16.09
C GLN A 778 -15.00 -10.36 15.19
N ALA A 779 -15.30 -11.18 14.18
CA ALA A 779 -14.33 -11.64 13.19
C ALA A 779 -13.73 -10.52 12.31
N ILE A 780 -14.35 -9.33 12.30
CA ILE A 780 -14.00 -8.17 11.47
C ILE A 780 -13.61 -6.97 12.35
N LEU A 781 -14.35 -6.72 13.43
CA LEU A 781 -14.22 -5.50 14.25
C LEU A 781 -13.34 -5.66 15.51
N GLY A 782 -12.92 -6.89 15.83
CA GLY A 782 -12.17 -7.21 17.04
C GLY A 782 -13.00 -7.99 18.06
N ASN A 783 -12.31 -8.57 19.04
CA ASN A 783 -12.91 -9.48 20.02
C ASN A 783 -13.40 -8.76 21.28
N THR A 784 -12.98 -7.51 21.50
CA THR A 784 -13.31 -6.72 22.70
C THR A 784 -14.22 -5.54 22.39
N LEU A 785 -15.03 -5.10 23.37
CA LEU A 785 -15.90 -3.92 23.22
C LEU A 785 -15.09 -2.64 22.93
N GLN A 786 -13.87 -2.54 23.45
CA GLN A 786 -12.97 -1.40 23.22
C GLN A 786 -12.45 -1.36 21.77
N GLU A 787 -12.12 -2.51 21.17
CA GLU A 787 -11.75 -2.59 19.75
C GLU A 787 -12.93 -2.19 18.85
N ILE A 788 -14.12 -2.73 19.15
CA ILE A 788 -15.34 -2.36 18.43
C ILE A 788 -15.60 -0.85 18.57
N ALA A 789 -15.51 -0.30 19.78
CA ALA A 789 -15.69 1.13 20.03
C ALA A 789 -14.68 1.98 19.24
N ARG A 790 -13.41 1.58 19.13
CA ARG A 790 -12.40 2.27 18.32
C ARG A 790 -12.76 2.31 16.85
N GLU A 791 -13.20 1.19 16.28
CA GLU A 791 -13.63 1.15 14.88
C GLU A 791 -14.85 2.03 14.64
N LYS A 792 -15.84 2.01 15.54
CA LYS A 792 -17.05 2.86 15.40
C LYS A 792 -16.76 4.34 15.59
N ALA A 793 -15.86 4.70 16.51
CA ALA A 793 -15.44 6.08 16.74
C ALA A 793 -14.67 6.69 15.55
N GLY A 794 -14.27 5.91 14.55
CA GLY A 794 -13.63 6.42 13.34
C GLY A 794 -14.49 7.37 12.50
N ILE A 795 -15.78 7.53 12.81
CA ILE A 795 -16.66 8.56 12.21
C ILE A 795 -16.55 9.93 12.90
N MET A 796 -15.84 10.04 14.02
CA MET A 796 -15.61 11.32 14.69
C MET A 796 -14.77 12.25 13.82
N LYS A 797 -15.11 13.54 13.78
CA LYS A 797 -14.41 14.54 12.96
C LYS A 797 -13.91 15.69 13.85
N PRO A 798 -12.67 16.17 13.66
CA PRO A 798 -12.08 17.21 14.52
C PRO A 798 -12.92 18.49 14.58
N GLY A 799 -13.31 18.90 15.78
CA GLY A 799 -14.13 20.09 16.04
C GLY A 799 -15.61 19.96 15.67
N THR A 800 -16.09 18.79 15.23
CA THR A 800 -17.51 18.49 15.01
C THR A 800 -18.04 17.74 16.23
N PRO A 801 -19.18 18.12 16.84
CA PRO A 801 -19.69 17.45 18.02
C PRO A 801 -20.02 15.98 17.76
N CYS A 802 -19.81 15.13 18.77
CA CYS A 802 -20.20 13.74 18.74
C CYS A 802 -21.06 13.38 19.96
N VAL A 803 -22.28 12.93 19.71
CA VAL A 803 -23.22 12.44 20.74
C VAL A 803 -22.92 10.96 21.01
N ILE A 804 -22.77 10.60 22.28
CA ILE A 804 -22.50 9.23 22.72
C ILE A 804 -23.63 8.79 23.63
N ASP A 805 -24.17 7.60 23.38
CA ASP A 805 -25.08 6.93 24.30
C ASP A 805 -24.38 6.64 25.63
N GLY A 806 -24.78 7.34 26.70
CA GLY A 806 -24.21 7.24 28.03
C GLY A 806 -24.55 5.94 28.76
N THR A 807 -25.45 5.11 28.20
CA THR A 807 -25.77 3.79 28.75
C THR A 807 -24.76 2.71 28.36
N ASN A 808 -23.74 3.06 27.56
CA ASN A 808 -22.61 2.19 27.25
C ASN A 808 -21.80 1.84 28.52
N GLU A 809 -21.12 0.68 28.48
CA GLU A 809 -20.26 0.26 29.60
C GLU A 809 -19.13 1.28 29.87
N PRO A 810 -18.69 1.44 31.13
CA PRO A 810 -17.64 2.41 31.49
C PRO A 810 -16.35 2.26 30.67
N ALA A 811 -15.99 1.02 30.32
CA ALA A 811 -14.81 0.75 29.49
C ALA A 811 -14.96 1.26 28.05
N VAL A 812 -16.17 1.20 27.49
CA VAL A 812 -16.49 1.78 26.17
C VAL A 812 -16.46 3.30 26.26
N LEU A 813 -17.11 3.88 27.27
CA LEU A 813 -17.12 5.34 27.47
C LEU A 813 -15.71 5.91 27.60
N THR A 814 -14.86 5.30 28.45
CA THR A 814 -13.45 5.69 28.62
C THR A 814 -12.68 5.62 27.30
N THR A 815 -12.96 4.60 26.48
CA THR A 815 -12.32 4.44 25.17
C THR A 815 -12.75 5.55 24.21
N LEU A 816 -14.05 5.85 24.15
CA LEU A 816 -14.60 6.92 23.30
C LEU A 816 -14.11 8.31 23.75
N GLU A 817 -13.99 8.55 25.06
CA GLU A 817 -13.41 9.78 25.62
C GLU A 817 -11.97 9.99 25.20
N GLY A 818 -11.14 8.94 25.29
CA GLY A 818 -9.75 8.98 24.82
C GLY A 818 -9.65 9.33 23.33
N ILE A 819 -10.51 8.73 22.49
CA ILE A 819 -10.53 9.02 21.05
C ILE A 819 -11.05 10.43 20.77
N GLY A 820 -12.06 10.89 21.49
CA GLY A 820 -12.56 12.26 21.37
C GLY A 820 -11.47 13.29 21.68
N TRP A 821 -10.66 13.03 22.71
CA TRP A 821 -9.48 13.83 23.03
C TRP A 821 -8.44 13.82 21.90
N GLU A 822 -8.05 12.64 21.42
CA GLU A 822 -7.07 12.48 20.32
C GLU A 822 -7.51 13.15 19.02
N THR A 823 -8.80 13.05 18.69
CA THR A 823 -9.39 13.61 17.47
C THR A 823 -9.83 15.05 17.62
N GLN A 824 -9.73 15.65 18.81
CA GLN A 824 -10.24 16.99 19.12
C GLN A 824 -11.74 17.14 18.83
N THR A 825 -12.52 16.09 19.10
CA THR A 825 -13.96 16.01 18.87
C THR A 825 -14.69 16.38 20.17
N PRO A 826 -15.54 17.43 20.19
CA PRO A 826 -16.37 17.74 21.36
C PRO A 826 -17.37 16.60 21.64
N LEU A 827 -17.25 15.94 22.79
CA LEU A 827 -18.12 14.82 23.14
C LEU A 827 -19.33 15.27 23.97
N ILE A 828 -20.49 14.71 23.67
CA ILE A 828 -21.75 14.94 24.37
C ILE A 828 -22.28 13.57 24.80
N ILE A 829 -21.99 13.20 26.05
CA ILE A 829 -22.49 11.95 26.62
C ILE A 829 -23.92 12.21 27.11
N THR A 830 -24.89 11.49 26.55
CA THR A 830 -26.31 11.70 26.85
C THR A 830 -26.92 10.49 27.54
N ASN A 831 -27.77 10.74 28.54
CA ASN A 831 -28.53 9.71 29.24
C ASN A 831 -30.03 10.03 29.18
N PRO A 832 -30.91 9.01 29.13
CA PRO A 832 -32.36 9.20 29.15
C PRO A 832 -32.84 10.09 30.29
N GLU A 833 -32.30 9.90 31.49
CA GLU A 833 -32.68 10.63 32.69
C GLU A 833 -32.36 12.12 32.55
N SER A 834 -31.16 12.47 32.10
CA SER A 834 -30.72 13.86 31.91
C SER A 834 -31.55 14.58 30.85
N ILE A 835 -31.87 13.91 29.74
CA ILE A 835 -32.72 14.49 28.69
C ILE A 835 -34.17 14.65 29.15
N MET A 836 -34.69 13.73 29.97
CA MET A 836 -36.03 13.85 30.55
C MET A 836 -36.13 14.96 31.60
N GLU A 837 -35.05 15.24 32.33
CA GLU A 837 -34.95 16.38 33.25
C GLU A 837 -34.93 17.71 32.49
N GLU A 838 -34.21 17.77 31.37
CA GLU A 838 -34.18 18.95 30.49
C GLU A 838 -35.53 19.16 29.77
N PHE A 839 -36.18 18.07 29.34
CA PHE A 839 -37.43 18.07 28.59
C PHE A 839 -38.51 17.19 29.25
N PRO A 840 -39.25 17.72 30.24
CA PRO A 840 -40.29 16.97 30.97
C PRO A 840 -41.42 16.43 30.08
N GLU A 841 -41.64 17.00 28.90
CA GLU A 841 -42.59 16.52 27.90
C GLU A 841 -42.24 15.11 27.41
N LEU A 842 -40.96 14.80 27.25
CA LEU A 842 -40.49 13.46 26.85
C LEU A 842 -40.82 12.42 27.93
N ALA A 843 -40.70 12.80 29.21
CA ALA A 843 -41.05 11.91 30.31
C ALA A 843 -42.53 11.48 30.27
N LYS A 844 -43.43 12.40 29.88
CA LYS A 844 -44.85 12.09 29.68
C LYS A 844 -45.05 11.13 28.51
N ILE A 845 -44.40 11.38 27.37
CA ILE A 845 -44.50 10.53 26.18
C ILE A 845 -43.98 9.11 26.47
N PHE A 846 -42.83 9.00 27.13
CA PHE A 846 -42.23 7.70 27.48
C PHE A 846 -43.13 6.88 28.39
N LYS A 847 -43.81 7.53 29.34
CA LYS A 847 -44.77 6.90 30.23
C LYS A 847 -46.04 6.47 29.48
N CYS A 848 -46.59 7.33 28.63
CA CYS A 848 -47.82 7.04 27.88
C CYS A 848 -47.65 5.89 26.88
N LEU A 849 -46.49 5.81 26.21
CA LEU A 849 -46.22 4.81 25.17
C LEU A 849 -45.51 3.55 25.68
N ASN A 850 -45.28 3.46 27.00
CA ASN A 850 -44.50 2.37 27.60
C ASN A 850 -43.16 2.11 26.87
N ILE A 851 -42.42 3.20 26.58
CA ILE A 851 -41.18 3.14 25.81
C ILE A 851 -40.13 2.33 26.58
N GLU A 852 -39.48 1.40 25.88
CA GLU A 852 -38.46 0.53 26.45
C GLU A 852 -37.14 1.27 26.71
N PRO A 853 -36.32 0.88 27.72
CA PRO A 853 -35.11 1.61 28.10
C PRO A 853 -34.16 1.92 26.94
N HIS A 854 -33.92 0.95 26.05
CA HIS A 854 -33.09 1.13 24.87
C HIS A 854 -33.67 2.14 23.87
N GLN A 855 -35.00 2.20 23.74
CA GLN A 855 -35.67 3.20 22.91
C GLN A 855 -35.55 4.59 23.53
N LYS A 856 -35.62 4.73 24.86
CA LYS A 856 -35.37 6.00 25.55
C LYS A 856 -33.94 6.51 25.28
N ALA A 857 -32.95 5.63 25.33
CA ALA A 857 -31.55 5.96 25.00
C ALA A 857 -31.40 6.40 23.53
N ASN A 858 -32.01 5.68 22.59
CA ASN A 858 -32.01 6.08 21.18
C ASN A 858 -32.66 7.45 20.96
N ILE A 859 -33.79 7.73 21.63
CA ILE A 859 -34.47 9.04 21.56
C ILE A 859 -33.59 10.12 22.19
N ALA A 860 -32.95 9.86 23.33
CA ALA A 860 -32.03 10.79 23.97
C ALA A 860 -30.86 11.18 23.05
N CYS A 861 -30.28 10.23 22.33
CA CYS A 861 -29.26 10.48 21.30
C CYS A 861 -29.79 11.34 20.15
N ALA A 862 -30.99 11.05 19.63
CA ALA A 862 -31.59 11.83 18.56
C ALA A 862 -31.88 13.29 19.01
N VAL A 863 -32.43 13.47 20.21
CA VAL A 863 -32.72 14.78 20.79
C VAL A 863 -31.43 15.58 21.03
N ALA A 864 -30.39 14.95 21.59
CA ALA A 864 -29.09 15.58 21.82
C ALA A 864 -28.39 16.01 20.52
N ALA A 865 -28.57 15.23 19.46
CA ALA A 865 -28.09 15.61 18.13
C ALA A 865 -28.85 16.83 17.61
N LEU A 866 -30.19 16.88 17.71
CA LEU A 866 -31.00 18.01 17.24
C LEU A 866 -30.76 19.31 18.03
N GLN A 867 -30.23 19.25 19.25
CA GLN A 867 -29.80 20.44 20.00
C GLN A 867 -28.56 21.13 19.38
N GLN A 868 -27.84 20.47 18.47
CA GLN A 868 -26.65 21.06 17.84
C GLN A 868 -27.02 22.17 16.84
N LYS A 869 -26.14 23.18 16.76
CA LYS A 869 -26.36 24.37 15.93
C LYS A 869 -26.42 24.01 14.44
N GLY A 870 -27.37 24.62 13.74
CA GLY A 870 -27.49 24.52 12.29
C GLY A 870 -28.20 23.25 11.78
N ILE A 871 -28.85 22.50 12.67
CA ILE A 871 -29.68 21.34 12.31
C ILE A 871 -31.16 21.73 12.23
N LEU A 872 -31.67 22.43 13.25
CA LEU A 872 -33.04 22.95 13.28
C LEU A 872 -33.09 24.45 12.98
N PRO A 873 -34.18 24.95 12.38
CA PRO A 873 -34.41 26.39 12.24
C PRO A 873 -34.46 27.08 13.61
N SER A 874 -33.77 28.22 13.76
CA SER A 874 -33.63 28.91 15.05
C SER A 874 -34.95 29.39 15.67
N SER A 875 -36.01 29.51 14.87
CA SER A 875 -37.35 29.90 15.30
C SER A 875 -38.19 28.74 15.86
N LEU A 876 -37.74 27.50 15.74
CA LEU A 876 -38.54 26.31 16.07
C LEU A 876 -38.07 25.69 17.41
N PRO A 877 -38.91 25.66 18.45
CA PRO A 877 -38.56 25.04 19.72
C PRO A 877 -38.61 23.50 19.61
N LEU A 878 -37.50 22.82 19.93
CA LEU A 878 -37.40 21.35 19.89
C LEU A 878 -38.57 20.62 20.59
N PRO A 879 -39.10 21.07 21.75
CA PRO A 879 -40.24 20.42 22.40
C PRO A 879 -41.51 20.29 21.56
N SER A 880 -41.76 21.19 20.60
CA SER A 880 -42.95 21.11 19.75
C SER A 880 -42.92 19.90 18.80
N LEU A 881 -41.74 19.31 18.57
CA LEU A 881 -41.56 18.18 17.68
C LEU A 881 -41.81 16.83 18.37
N PHE A 882 -41.76 16.76 19.70
CA PHE A 882 -41.84 15.48 20.42
C PHE A 882 -43.16 14.73 20.22
N GLN A 883 -44.24 15.42 19.86
CA GLN A 883 -45.51 14.79 19.48
C GLN A 883 -45.43 13.91 18.22
N HIS A 884 -44.34 13.97 17.47
CA HIS A 884 -44.09 13.15 16.27
C HIS A 884 -43.32 11.86 16.57
N ILE A 885 -42.69 11.74 17.74
CA ILE A 885 -42.00 10.51 18.19
C ILE A 885 -42.93 9.27 18.19
N PRO A 886 -44.20 9.33 18.65
CA PRO A 886 -45.11 8.19 18.60
C PRO A 886 -45.42 7.71 17.18
N LYS A 887 -45.27 8.59 16.19
CA LYS A 887 -45.64 8.36 14.78
C LYS A 887 -44.50 7.77 13.95
N THR A 888 -43.32 7.61 14.54
CA THR A 888 -42.15 7.06 13.83
C THR A 888 -42.35 5.56 13.56
N PRO A 889 -42.26 5.11 12.29
CA PRO A 889 -42.35 3.69 11.97
C PRO A 889 -41.19 2.91 12.62
N ARG A 890 -41.50 1.77 13.23
CA ARG A 890 -40.53 0.87 13.87
C ARG A 890 -40.55 -0.51 13.22
N LEU A 891 -40.36 -0.54 11.91
CA LEU A 891 -40.46 -1.78 11.13
C LEU A 891 -39.46 -2.82 11.66
N GLY A 892 -39.98 -3.99 12.04
CA GLY A 892 -39.21 -5.10 12.59
C GLY A 892 -38.49 -4.82 13.91
N ARG A 893 -38.93 -3.84 14.72
CA ARG A 893 -38.38 -3.53 16.05
C ARG A 893 -39.50 -3.45 17.07
N LEU A 894 -39.72 -4.53 17.81
CA LEU A 894 -40.89 -4.74 18.68
C LEU A 894 -42.20 -4.32 17.98
N GLN A 895 -42.33 -4.72 16.70
CA GLN A 895 -43.46 -4.33 15.87
C GLN A 895 -44.61 -5.31 16.09
N GLU A 896 -45.72 -4.82 16.62
CA GLU A 896 -46.97 -5.58 16.65
C GLU A 896 -47.72 -5.42 15.34
N LEU A 897 -48.02 -6.54 14.68
CA LEU A 897 -48.65 -6.54 13.36
C LEU A 897 -49.69 -7.66 13.25
N SER A 898 -50.82 -7.37 12.63
CA SER A 898 -51.76 -8.42 12.21
C SER A 898 -51.28 -9.03 10.89
N LEU A 899 -51.14 -10.35 10.87
CA LEU A 899 -50.82 -11.09 9.64
C LEU A 899 -52.07 -11.47 8.83
N ASN A 900 -53.26 -10.96 9.13
CA ASN A 900 -54.40 -11.17 8.24
C ASN A 900 -54.19 -10.35 6.95
N PRO A 901 -54.27 -10.94 5.74
CA PRO A 901 -54.78 -12.27 5.40
C PRO A 901 -53.75 -13.37 5.14
N LEU A 902 -52.47 -13.13 5.39
CA LEU A 902 -51.40 -14.13 5.24
C LEU A 902 -51.67 -15.39 6.06
N ILE A 903 -52.13 -15.25 7.31
CA ILE A 903 -52.65 -16.34 8.13
C ILE A 903 -54.00 -15.97 8.73
N SER A 904 -54.84 -16.96 9.02
CA SER A 904 -56.19 -16.79 9.60
C SER A 904 -56.16 -16.49 11.11
N ARG A 905 -55.30 -15.56 11.51
CA ARG A 905 -55.11 -15.10 12.90
C ARG A 905 -55.63 -13.67 13.06
N SER A 906 -56.48 -13.43 14.06
CA SER A 906 -57.01 -12.09 14.35
C SER A 906 -56.13 -11.30 15.34
N GLN A 907 -55.42 -11.98 16.23
CA GLN A 907 -54.52 -11.41 17.21
C GLN A 907 -53.22 -10.95 16.56
N PRO A 908 -52.64 -9.82 16.97
CA PRO A 908 -51.35 -9.39 16.46
C PRO A 908 -50.25 -10.37 16.86
N ILE A 909 -49.16 -10.33 16.09
CA ILE A 909 -47.91 -11.03 16.37
C ILE A 909 -46.81 -10.01 16.61
N LEU A 910 -45.75 -10.41 17.29
CA LEU A 910 -44.58 -9.56 17.52
C LEU A 910 -43.49 -9.88 16.50
N LEU A 911 -43.04 -8.89 15.74
CA LEU A 911 -41.90 -8.97 14.82
C LEU A 911 -40.70 -8.22 15.41
N ASP A 912 -39.56 -8.90 15.54
CA ASP A 912 -38.32 -8.25 16.00
C ASP A 912 -37.06 -8.84 15.36
N GLY A 913 -36.23 -7.99 14.75
CA GLY A 913 -34.98 -8.38 14.10
C GLY A 913 -33.78 -8.56 15.04
N ALA A 914 -33.97 -8.92 16.31
CA ALA A 914 -32.91 -9.28 17.24
C ALA A 914 -32.05 -10.43 16.67
N HIS A 915 -30.73 -10.22 16.60
CA HIS A 915 -29.78 -11.11 15.92
C HIS A 915 -28.41 -11.18 16.60
N ASN A 916 -28.29 -10.59 17.80
CA ASN A 916 -27.11 -10.66 18.66
C ASN A 916 -27.55 -10.81 20.13
N PRO A 917 -26.67 -11.24 21.05
CA PRO A 917 -27.04 -11.50 22.44
C PRO A 917 -27.65 -10.30 23.18
N GLN A 918 -27.21 -9.08 22.87
CA GLN A 918 -27.72 -7.86 23.52
C GLN A 918 -29.17 -7.56 23.11
N SER A 919 -29.46 -7.57 21.81
CA SER A 919 -30.82 -7.40 21.28
C SER A 919 -31.75 -8.55 21.68
N ALA A 920 -31.25 -9.78 21.73
CA ALA A 920 -31.98 -10.94 22.24
C ALA A 920 -32.41 -10.80 23.70
N ARG A 921 -31.54 -10.28 24.58
CA ARG A 921 -31.89 -10.00 25.99
C ARG A 921 -32.97 -8.92 26.13
N VAL A 922 -32.91 -7.90 25.28
CA VAL A 922 -33.94 -6.84 25.24
C VAL A 922 -35.29 -7.43 24.83
N LEU A 923 -35.32 -8.21 23.74
CA LEU A 923 -36.52 -8.89 23.27
C LEU A 923 -37.07 -9.86 24.32
N CYS A 924 -36.21 -10.69 24.93
CA CYS A 924 -36.60 -11.62 25.99
C CYS A 924 -37.23 -10.89 27.18
N SER A 925 -36.60 -9.81 27.66
CA SER A 925 -37.15 -8.97 28.74
C SER A 925 -38.51 -8.36 28.39
N TYR A 926 -38.73 -7.97 27.14
CA TYR A 926 -40.02 -7.47 26.67
C TYR A 926 -41.08 -8.58 26.66
N VAL A 927 -40.76 -9.73 26.07
CA VAL A 927 -41.65 -10.90 25.98
C VAL A 927 -42.02 -11.40 27.39
N ASP A 928 -41.06 -11.45 28.30
CA ASP A 928 -41.28 -11.85 29.69
C ASP A 928 -42.22 -10.92 30.46
N ARG A 929 -42.09 -9.61 30.23
CA ARG A 929 -42.90 -8.62 30.93
C ARG A 929 -44.30 -8.50 30.35
N ASN A 930 -44.46 -8.59 29.03
CA ASN A 930 -45.68 -8.22 28.32
C ASN A 930 -46.46 -9.42 27.76
N LEU A 931 -45.79 -10.50 27.36
CA LEU A 931 -46.43 -11.65 26.69
C LEU A 931 -46.58 -12.88 27.60
N ARG A 932 -45.71 -13.05 28.60
CA ARG A 932 -45.73 -14.24 29.49
C ARG A 932 -46.59 -14.11 30.74
N LYS A 933 -47.13 -12.93 31.04
CA LYS A 933 -47.94 -12.69 32.25
C LYS A 933 -49.43 -12.81 31.95
N HIS A 934 -50.13 -13.69 32.66
CA HIS A 934 -51.60 -13.71 32.64
C HIS A 934 -52.15 -12.53 33.47
N PRO A 935 -53.17 -11.78 33.01
CA PRO A 935 -53.79 -10.70 33.78
C PRO A 935 -54.60 -11.17 35.01
N SER A 936 -54.74 -12.48 35.24
CA SER A 936 -55.79 -13.03 36.09
C SER A 936 -55.40 -14.33 36.80
N SER A 937 -54.51 -14.26 37.79
CA SER A 937 -54.55 -15.12 39.01
C SER A 937 -53.38 -14.78 39.94
N HIS A 938 -53.72 -14.29 41.13
CA HIS A 938 -52.88 -14.52 42.29
C HIS A 938 -52.99 -16.01 42.62
N GLU A 939 -51.85 -16.69 42.76
CA GLU A 939 -51.69 -18.13 43.07
C GLU A 939 -51.47 -19.04 41.84
N ASN A 940 -50.26 -19.65 41.80
CA ASN A 940 -49.66 -20.56 40.82
C ASN A 940 -49.23 -19.95 39.46
N ILE A 941 -47.91 -19.71 39.35
CA ILE A 941 -47.19 -19.28 38.15
C ILE A 941 -47.20 -20.41 37.12
N ASN A 942 -48.27 -20.55 36.34
CA ASN A 942 -48.20 -21.20 35.04
C ASN A 942 -47.75 -20.14 34.04
N ASN A 943 -46.45 -20.16 33.72
CA ASN A 943 -45.81 -19.25 32.76
C ASN A 943 -46.42 -19.52 31.37
N VAL A 944 -47.03 -18.52 30.73
CA VAL A 944 -47.63 -18.69 29.40
C VAL A 944 -46.54 -19.10 28.40
N SER A 945 -46.78 -20.19 27.66
CA SER A 945 -45.88 -20.65 26.61
C SER A 945 -45.91 -19.68 25.43
N VAL A 946 -44.74 -19.33 24.91
CA VAL A 946 -44.61 -18.45 23.74
C VAL A 946 -44.28 -19.31 22.54
N THR A 947 -44.96 -19.05 21.41
CA THR A 947 -44.64 -19.69 20.14
C THR A 947 -43.72 -18.79 19.32
N TRP A 948 -42.58 -19.33 18.93
CA TRP A 948 -41.54 -18.62 18.20
C TRP A 948 -41.41 -19.14 16.78
N VAL A 949 -41.28 -18.24 15.81
CA VAL A 949 -40.79 -18.54 14.46
C VAL A 949 -39.42 -17.88 14.32
N ILE A 950 -38.39 -18.69 14.13
CA ILE A 950 -37.01 -18.19 14.18
C ILE A 950 -36.16 -18.61 12.98
N ALA A 951 -35.25 -17.72 12.62
CA ALA A 951 -34.14 -17.97 11.72
C ALA A 951 -32.91 -17.22 12.23
N ALA A 952 -31.73 -17.56 11.75
CA ALA A 952 -30.51 -16.78 12.02
C ALA A 952 -29.67 -16.68 10.75
N SER A 953 -28.92 -15.58 10.62
CA SER A 953 -27.91 -15.44 9.57
C SER A 953 -26.66 -16.26 9.90
N GLN A 954 -25.98 -16.77 8.86
CA GLN A 954 -24.71 -17.49 9.03
C GLN A 954 -23.64 -16.62 9.71
N GLY A 955 -22.79 -17.25 10.52
CA GLY A 955 -21.70 -16.59 11.25
C GLY A 955 -22.09 -15.98 12.60
N LYS A 956 -23.36 -16.08 13.02
CA LYS A 956 -23.80 -15.70 14.38
C LYS A 956 -23.69 -16.88 15.35
N ASN A 957 -23.43 -16.60 16.63
CA ASN A 957 -23.48 -17.60 17.69
C ASN A 957 -24.95 -17.92 18.02
N THR A 958 -25.53 -18.88 17.30
CA THR A 958 -26.95 -19.28 17.42
C THR A 958 -27.28 -19.82 18.80
N GLN A 959 -26.36 -20.57 19.43
CA GLN A 959 -26.56 -21.09 20.78
C GLN A 959 -26.71 -19.96 21.79
N GLU A 960 -25.77 -19.00 21.82
CA GLU A 960 -25.85 -17.86 22.75
C GLU A 960 -27.09 -16.99 22.49
N LEU A 961 -27.44 -16.77 21.22
CA LEU A 961 -28.60 -15.99 20.81
C LEU A 961 -29.91 -16.60 21.34
N PHE A 962 -30.16 -17.87 21.06
CA PHE A 962 -31.43 -18.52 21.40
C PHE A 962 -31.50 -18.96 22.87
N ASN A 963 -30.37 -19.29 23.52
CA ASN A 963 -30.32 -19.49 24.97
C ASN A 963 -30.84 -18.26 25.75
N CYS A 964 -30.62 -17.06 25.21
CA CYS A 964 -31.12 -15.83 25.83
C CYS A 964 -32.62 -15.61 25.63
N MET A 965 -33.23 -16.15 24.56
CA MET A 965 -34.61 -15.85 24.15
C MET A 965 -35.62 -16.92 24.59
N LEU A 966 -35.25 -18.19 24.42
CA LEU A 966 -36.16 -19.33 24.59
C LEU A 966 -36.23 -19.78 26.04
N LYS A 967 -37.41 -20.18 26.50
CA LYS A 967 -37.65 -20.72 27.85
C LYS A 967 -38.27 -22.11 27.82
N PRO A 968 -38.15 -22.89 28.92
CA PRO A 968 -38.86 -24.16 29.05
C PRO A 968 -40.36 -24.00 28.80
N GLY A 969 -40.95 -24.93 28.05
CA GLY A 969 -42.36 -24.88 27.64
C GLY A 969 -42.68 -24.04 26.40
N ASP A 970 -41.71 -23.36 25.79
CA ASP A 970 -41.92 -22.65 24.52
C ASP A 970 -42.08 -23.61 23.33
N ASN A 971 -42.78 -23.13 22.30
CA ASN A 971 -42.90 -23.81 21.00
C ASN A 971 -42.04 -23.10 19.96
N VAL A 972 -41.33 -23.83 19.11
CA VAL A 972 -40.36 -23.25 18.17
C VAL A 972 -40.51 -23.83 16.76
N ALA A 973 -40.85 -22.98 15.79
CA ALA A 973 -40.69 -23.25 14.37
C ALA A 973 -39.35 -22.69 13.90
N VAL A 974 -38.49 -23.54 13.33
CA VAL A 974 -37.25 -23.10 12.68
C VAL A 974 -37.46 -23.02 11.18
N VAL A 975 -37.06 -21.89 10.59
CA VAL A 975 -37.20 -21.59 9.16
C VAL A 975 -35.89 -21.07 8.59
N GLN A 976 -35.79 -21.11 7.26
CA GLN A 976 -34.74 -20.45 6.50
C GLN A 976 -35.35 -19.25 5.79
N PHE A 977 -34.78 -18.06 5.98
CA PHE A 977 -35.16 -16.90 5.19
C PHE A 977 -34.55 -17.00 3.78
N GLY A 978 -35.21 -16.39 2.79
CA GLY A 978 -34.87 -16.45 1.38
C GLY A 978 -33.62 -15.66 0.99
N PRO A 979 -33.20 -15.73 -0.30
CA PRO A 979 -32.11 -14.89 -0.80
C PRO A 979 -32.46 -13.39 -0.65
N VAL A 980 -31.47 -12.58 -0.30
CA VAL A 980 -31.62 -11.14 -0.08
C VAL A 980 -31.09 -10.39 -1.31
N ASP A 981 -31.93 -9.57 -1.91
CA ASP A 981 -31.59 -8.83 -3.13
C ASP A 981 -30.39 -7.89 -2.91
N GLY A 982 -29.40 -7.95 -3.79
CA GLY A 982 -28.17 -7.14 -3.66
C GLY A 982 -27.26 -7.52 -2.50
N MET A 983 -27.55 -8.61 -1.76
CA MET A 983 -26.72 -9.11 -0.65
C MET A 983 -26.52 -10.64 -0.70
N PRO A 984 -25.90 -11.20 -1.76
CA PRO A 984 -25.74 -12.66 -1.94
C PRO A 984 -24.90 -13.36 -0.86
N TRP A 985 -24.11 -12.62 -0.09
CA TRP A 985 -23.34 -13.12 1.05
C TRP A 985 -24.19 -13.34 2.31
N VAL A 986 -25.38 -12.74 2.39
CA VAL A 986 -26.31 -12.97 3.50
C VAL A 986 -27.03 -14.28 3.25
N ARG A 987 -26.69 -15.29 4.05
CA ARG A 987 -27.29 -16.62 3.98
C ARG A 987 -27.94 -16.98 5.30
N SER A 988 -29.06 -17.68 5.23
CA SER A 988 -29.68 -18.30 6.40
C SER A 988 -28.83 -19.46 6.89
N VAL A 989 -28.83 -19.69 8.21
CA VAL A 989 -28.42 -20.98 8.78
C VAL A 989 -29.43 -22.03 8.34
N GLU A 990 -28.96 -23.23 8.04
CA GLU A 990 -29.83 -24.36 7.70
C GLU A 990 -30.77 -24.65 8.86
N SER A 991 -32.06 -24.78 8.57
CA SER A 991 -33.10 -24.99 9.59
C SER A 991 -32.87 -26.27 10.42
N ALA A 992 -32.29 -27.32 9.84
CA ALA A 992 -31.88 -28.52 10.56
C ALA A 992 -30.75 -28.26 11.59
N GLU A 993 -29.81 -27.38 11.25
CA GLU A 993 -28.75 -26.95 12.17
C GLU A 993 -29.32 -26.06 13.29
N LEU A 994 -30.24 -25.16 12.95
CA LEU A 994 -30.97 -24.36 13.94
C LEU A 994 -31.78 -25.24 14.89
N LEU A 995 -32.45 -26.28 14.39
CA LEU A 995 -33.19 -27.23 15.22
C LEU A 995 -32.25 -27.91 16.23
N SER A 996 -31.05 -28.30 15.80
CA SER A 996 -30.01 -28.86 16.66
C SER A 996 -29.50 -27.84 17.69
N ALA A 997 -29.26 -26.59 17.30
CA ALA A 997 -28.84 -25.51 18.19
C ALA A 997 -29.89 -25.25 19.28
N VAL A 998 -31.17 -25.15 18.90
CA VAL A 998 -32.31 -24.98 19.81
C VAL A 998 -32.49 -26.18 20.73
N SER A 999 -32.29 -27.39 20.22
CA SER A 999 -32.35 -28.63 21.00
C SER A 999 -31.18 -28.76 21.99
N SER A 1000 -30.01 -28.23 21.64
CA SER A 1000 -28.78 -28.22 22.45
C SER A 1000 -28.65 -27.03 23.40
N CYS A 1001 -29.61 -26.09 23.41
CA CYS A 1001 -29.76 -25.03 24.43
C CYS A 1001 -30.07 -25.59 25.85
N ARG A 1002 -29.74 -26.85 26.10
CA ARG A 1002 -29.89 -27.59 27.35
C ARG A 1002 -28.50 -27.71 27.99
N SER A 1003 -28.42 -27.48 29.30
CA SER A 1003 -27.25 -27.74 30.17
C SER A 1003 -26.26 -26.57 30.36
N SER A 1004 -26.67 -25.53 31.08
CA SER A 1004 -25.73 -24.63 31.77
C SER A 1004 -26.20 -24.23 33.18
N GLY A 1005 -26.98 -25.11 33.83
CA GLY A 1005 -27.34 -25.01 35.23
C GLY A 1005 -27.10 -26.34 35.95
N SER A 1006 -26.30 -26.31 37.02
CA SER A 1006 -25.89 -27.45 37.84
C SER A 1006 -26.98 -27.94 38.81
N ASP A 1007 -28.25 -27.94 38.42
CA ASP A 1007 -29.34 -28.44 39.26
C ASP A 1007 -30.03 -29.63 38.58
N SER A 1008 -30.06 -30.73 39.31
CA SER A 1008 -30.58 -32.05 38.93
C SER A 1008 -32.11 -32.11 38.93
N ASP A 1009 -32.78 -31.22 38.19
CA ASP A 1009 -34.24 -31.27 38.02
C ASP A 1009 -34.62 -31.44 36.54
N SER A 1010 -35.23 -32.59 36.26
CA SER A 1010 -35.40 -33.20 34.94
C SER A 1010 -36.62 -32.70 34.17
N THR A 1011 -36.87 -31.39 34.10
CA THR A 1011 -38.05 -30.83 33.40
C THR A 1011 -37.82 -29.44 32.77
N ARG A 1012 -36.75 -29.27 31.99
CA ARG A 1012 -36.53 -28.06 31.18
C ARG A 1012 -36.50 -28.36 29.68
N GLU A 1013 -37.58 -28.94 29.15
CA GLU A 1013 -37.72 -29.18 27.72
C GLU A 1013 -38.64 -28.12 27.06
N LEU A 1014 -38.35 -27.79 25.79
CA LEU A 1014 -39.28 -27.07 24.93
C LEU A 1014 -40.53 -27.94 24.74
N ALA A 1015 -41.70 -27.31 24.59
CA ALA A 1015 -42.94 -28.05 24.44
C ALA A 1015 -43.02 -28.74 23.07
N GLN A 1016 -42.70 -28.01 21.99
CA GLN A 1016 -42.61 -28.55 20.63
C GLN A 1016 -41.55 -27.78 19.83
N SER A 1017 -40.80 -28.48 18.97
CA SER A 1017 -39.91 -27.86 17.99
C SER A 1017 -40.04 -28.55 16.64
N LYS A 1018 -40.19 -27.78 15.54
CA LYS A 1018 -40.40 -28.33 14.20
C LYS A 1018 -39.64 -27.53 13.14
N ASP A 1019 -39.09 -28.26 12.17
CA ASP A 1019 -38.38 -27.73 11.01
C ASP A 1019 -39.33 -27.59 9.81
N PHE A 1020 -39.29 -26.41 9.18
CA PHE A 1020 -40.10 -26.05 8.01
C PHE A 1020 -39.26 -25.70 6.77
N GLY A 1021 -37.93 -25.77 6.85
CA GLY A 1021 -37.07 -25.36 5.75
C GLY A 1021 -37.36 -23.91 5.33
N GLY A 1022 -37.51 -23.68 4.02
CA GLY A 1022 -37.86 -22.37 3.46
C GLY A 1022 -39.37 -22.04 3.45
N ASP A 1023 -40.25 -22.88 4.00
CA ASP A 1023 -41.70 -22.66 3.98
C ASP A 1023 -42.18 -21.84 5.19
N ILE A 1024 -41.99 -20.52 5.10
CA ILE A 1024 -42.34 -19.56 6.16
C ILE A 1024 -43.85 -19.53 6.41
N VAL A 1025 -44.68 -19.70 5.38
CA VAL A 1025 -46.15 -19.65 5.51
C VAL A 1025 -46.65 -20.84 6.32
N SER A 1026 -46.23 -22.05 5.97
CA SER A 1026 -46.58 -23.26 6.73
C SER A 1026 -46.06 -23.21 8.18
N ALA A 1027 -44.90 -22.58 8.40
CA ALA A 1027 -44.37 -22.36 9.76
C ALA A 1027 -45.26 -21.42 10.58
N LEU A 1028 -45.75 -20.33 9.98
CA LEU A 1028 -46.66 -19.37 10.62
C LEU A 1028 -48.04 -19.98 10.89
N GLU A 1029 -48.56 -20.78 9.96
CA GLU A 1029 -49.83 -21.51 10.14
C GLU A 1029 -49.74 -22.53 11.27
N TRP A 1030 -48.67 -23.31 11.30
CA TRP A 1030 -48.41 -24.24 12.41
C TRP A 1030 -48.22 -23.51 13.73
N ALA A 1031 -47.48 -22.40 13.73
CA ALA A 1031 -47.26 -21.60 14.92
C ALA A 1031 -48.58 -21.03 15.47
N ASP A 1032 -49.50 -20.61 14.61
CA ASP A 1032 -50.84 -20.17 15.01
C ASP A 1032 -51.66 -21.33 15.58
N GLU A 1033 -51.67 -22.50 14.94
CA GLU A 1033 -52.36 -23.70 15.43
C GLU A 1033 -51.86 -24.15 16.81
N VAL A 1034 -50.55 -24.24 16.99
CA VAL A 1034 -49.93 -24.64 18.26
C VAL A 1034 -50.14 -23.58 19.34
N SER A 1035 -50.12 -22.30 18.98
CA SER A 1035 -50.42 -21.22 19.94
C SER A 1035 -51.84 -21.32 20.51
N LYS A 1036 -52.80 -21.89 19.77
CA LYS A 1036 -54.19 -22.13 20.25
C LYS A 1036 -54.30 -23.33 21.18
N GLN A 1037 -53.38 -24.30 21.08
CA GLN A 1037 -53.37 -25.48 21.95
C GLN A 1037 -52.82 -25.19 23.36
N GLY A 1038 -52.01 -24.12 23.50
CA GLY A 1038 -51.42 -23.69 24.77
C GLY A 1038 -52.24 -22.66 25.57
N GLY A 1039 -53.21 -21.99 24.95
CA GLY A 1039 -54.23 -21.22 25.66
C GLY A 1039 -55.25 -22.19 26.24
N GLY A 1040 -55.60 -22.08 27.53
CA GLY A 1040 -56.53 -23.00 28.19
C GLY A 1040 -57.94 -23.04 27.56
N GLU A 1041 -58.93 -23.54 28.31
CA GLU A 1041 -60.33 -23.79 27.86
C GLU A 1041 -61.07 -22.62 27.17
N SER A 1042 -60.45 -21.43 27.03
CA SER A 1042 -60.97 -20.24 26.33
C SER A 1042 -60.75 -20.21 24.81
N GLY A 1043 -59.89 -21.07 24.23
CA GLY A 1043 -59.68 -21.12 22.76
C GLY A 1043 -59.06 -19.86 22.14
N GLU A 1044 -58.49 -18.95 22.94
CA GLU A 1044 -57.78 -17.76 22.48
C GLU A 1044 -56.33 -18.11 22.05
N SER A 1045 -55.90 -17.60 20.90
CA SER A 1045 -54.54 -17.86 20.40
C SER A 1045 -53.48 -17.24 21.31
N GLY A 1046 -52.52 -18.05 21.78
CA GLY A 1046 -51.40 -17.61 22.60
C GLY A 1046 -50.41 -16.68 21.87
N PRO A 1047 -49.42 -16.12 22.60
CA PRO A 1047 -48.45 -15.18 22.03
C PRO A 1047 -47.57 -15.81 20.94
N LEU A 1048 -47.41 -15.09 19.82
CA LEU A 1048 -46.59 -15.51 18.68
C LEU A 1048 -45.54 -14.45 18.35
N VAL A 1049 -44.28 -14.86 18.22
CA VAL A 1049 -43.13 -13.99 17.98
C VAL A 1049 -42.29 -14.48 16.80
N VAL A 1050 -41.96 -13.58 15.87
CA VAL A 1050 -41.03 -13.84 14.76
C VAL A 1050 -39.73 -13.09 15.05
N ALA A 1051 -38.61 -13.81 15.15
CA ALA A 1051 -37.33 -13.21 15.55
C ALA A 1051 -36.08 -13.98 15.09
N GLY A 1052 -34.91 -13.52 15.52
CA GLY A 1052 -33.60 -14.15 15.27
C GLY A 1052 -32.86 -13.60 14.04
N SER A 1053 -33.58 -13.00 13.10
CA SER A 1053 -33.01 -12.35 11.93
C SER A 1053 -33.94 -11.26 11.41
N LEU A 1054 -33.37 -10.08 11.08
CA LEU A 1054 -34.14 -9.03 10.40
C LEU A 1054 -34.62 -9.47 9.01
N TYR A 1055 -33.90 -10.38 8.35
CA TYR A 1055 -34.26 -10.91 7.03
C TYR A 1055 -35.46 -11.87 7.09
N LEU A 1056 -35.68 -12.56 8.21
CA LEU A 1056 -36.92 -13.32 8.41
C LEU A 1056 -38.11 -12.37 8.56
N VAL A 1057 -37.95 -11.29 9.32
CA VAL A 1057 -38.98 -10.26 9.45
C VAL A 1057 -39.31 -9.64 8.09
N ALA A 1058 -38.29 -9.36 7.27
CA ALA A 1058 -38.45 -8.89 5.90
C ALA A 1058 -39.30 -9.83 5.04
N ASP A 1059 -39.01 -11.13 5.04
CA ASP A 1059 -39.77 -12.10 4.25
C ASP A 1059 -41.25 -12.16 4.67
N VAL A 1060 -41.53 -12.11 5.97
CA VAL A 1060 -42.92 -12.07 6.48
C VAL A 1060 -43.64 -10.80 6.01
N LEU A 1061 -42.97 -9.64 6.03
CA LEU A 1061 -43.54 -8.39 5.55
C LEU A 1061 -43.77 -8.40 4.03
N ARG A 1062 -42.84 -8.97 3.25
CA ARG A 1062 -42.94 -9.09 1.79
C ARG A 1062 -44.11 -9.99 1.40
N LEU A 1063 -44.26 -11.14 2.06
CA LEU A 1063 -45.41 -12.04 1.86
C LEU A 1063 -46.74 -11.36 2.16
N LEU A 1064 -46.82 -10.57 3.24
CA LEU A 1064 -48.03 -9.83 3.59
C LEU A 1064 -48.36 -8.75 2.54
N GLN A 1065 -47.36 -8.02 2.06
CA GLN A 1065 -47.51 -7.00 1.03
C GLN A 1065 -47.98 -7.60 -0.31
N GLU A 1066 -47.41 -8.74 -0.73
CA GLU A 1066 -47.83 -9.43 -1.96
C GLU A 1066 -49.31 -9.81 -1.95
N ILE A 1067 -49.80 -10.34 -0.82
CA ILE A 1067 -51.21 -10.75 -0.72
C ILE A 1067 -52.13 -9.52 -0.69
N ASN A 1068 -51.73 -8.45 0.00
CA ASN A 1068 -52.49 -7.21 0.03
C ASN A 1068 -52.56 -6.55 -1.36
N ASN A 1069 -51.45 -6.55 -2.12
CA ASN A 1069 -51.40 -6.05 -3.49
C ASN A 1069 -52.27 -6.89 -4.43
N LYS A 1070 -52.25 -8.22 -4.31
CA LYS A 1070 -53.13 -9.13 -5.07
C LYS A 1070 -54.61 -8.82 -4.78
N LYS A 1071 -54.99 -8.56 -3.52
CA LYS A 1071 -56.36 -8.16 -3.17
C LYS A 1071 -56.75 -6.78 -3.73
N ALA A 1072 -55.86 -5.80 -3.67
CA ALA A 1072 -56.11 -4.46 -4.19
C ALA A 1072 -56.30 -4.43 -5.72
N ASN A 1073 -55.49 -5.20 -6.46
CA ASN A 1073 -55.61 -5.35 -7.91
C ASN A 1073 -56.91 -6.04 -8.34
N VAL A 1074 -57.45 -6.96 -7.53
CA VAL A 1074 -58.74 -7.61 -7.78
C VAL A 1074 -59.92 -6.67 -7.51
N GLN A 1075 -59.75 -5.63 -6.68
CA GLN A 1075 -60.79 -4.66 -6.32
C GLN A 1075 -60.79 -3.37 -7.16
N GLY A 1076 -59.90 -3.24 -8.15
CA GLY A 1076 -59.90 -2.11 -9.10
C GLY A 1076 -59.42 -0.76 -8.55
N ASN A 1077 -58.77 -0.73 -7.39
CA ASN A 1077 -58.21 0.50 -6.81
C ASN A 1077 -56.76 0.69 -7.25
N THR A 1078 -56.41 1.91 -7.69
CA THR A 1078 -55.03 2.29 -8.01
C THR A 1078 -54.20 2.25 -6.73
N VAL A 1079 -53.23 1.33 -6.66
CA VAL A 1079 -52.35 1.17 -5.50
C VAL A 1079 -51.41 2.37 -5.43
N THR A 1080 -51.65 3.26 -4.47
CA THR A 1080 -50.62 4.20 -4.01
C THR A 1080 -49.55 3.34 -3.33
N GLN A 1081 -48.28 3.50 -3.73
CA GLN A 1081 -47.13 3.02 -2.95
C GLN A 1081 -47.41 3.29 -1.47
N LEU A 1082 -47.17 2.32 -0.59
CA LEU A 1082 -47.31 2.46 0.85
C LEU A 1082 -46.57 3.73 1.31
N CYS A 1083 -47.28 4.85 1.41
CA CYS A 1083 -46.88 5.92 2.30
C CYS A 1083 -47.00 5.30 3.69
N ILE A 1084 -45.87 4.87 4.24
CA ILE A 1084 -45.77 4.34 5.60
C ILE A 1084 -45.93 5.51 6.57
N GLY A 1085 -47.16 6.03 6.64
CA GLY A 1085 -47.63 6.86 7.73
C GLY A 1085 -48.29 5.97 8.80
N PRO A 1086 -48.32 6.43 10.06
CA PRO A 1086 -48.94 5.70 11.17
C PRO A 1086 -50.43 5.43 10.98
#